data_AF-A0A518DGY8-F1
#
_entry.id   AF-A0A518DGY8-F1
#
_cell.length_a   1.000
_cell.length_b   1.000
_cell.length_c   1.000
_cell.angle_alpha   90.00
_cell.angle_beta   90.00
_cell.angle_gamma   90.00
#
_symmetry.space_group_name_H-M   'P 1'
#
loop_
_entity.id
_entity.type
_entity.pdbx_description
1 polymer ?
#
loop_
_entity_poly.entity_id
_entity_poly.type
_entity_poly.pdbx_seq_one_letter_code
_entity_poly.pdbx_strand_id
1 'polypeptide(L)'
;MVGIGLTDQFDDDLNFFPVPSTNIGGGSRLGGGHTDIALLDTGAAVSLITTASDAAFNIRGPYPGESDGYRGTEPITIGGATGFLEARIGDPLGLFAAGLQNRTGAGASLSIPNSAYLGQTNSSIITVPPESDLPNVLGLSFASQYATRIRNSQPQVFELNGKTVRTPAIDFLPLGTGNAQGIARKAPMSLLGDSPSTPLSFPNLGDFNLDKPYEDPSQPTFVQGGHFLNVNLANNGAQLTNSQFFFDTGASVTVVSELTALQLGFDVVLDEPDFTIAIVGSGGVSEGVPGFYLDQFTVQALGGSIVLNNVPVLVLDVTNPANPGNIVPGIVGTNVFAGRDIVIDPNPSLGGGGASAGVYISDPVTTTHNWVSPAATGAWSTGGNWSGSTSPTILGVANLRHVAGSDQVATLAGDRDAWEVNISGGAGGQTMTLRLDAGAELTTFTGVNVEAGGVLSLADAVVDAQYVQIYAGGRLTGEGAIRTGSGPIPGQVENAGGLVAPGDAASGGIGSLAIAGRFSNTATGKIQFELAGLTAGTQHDELLIDGPAAFGGALEVLLSAGFTPSVGDTFTIATYDEEGGRFDSATLPAGITWGIGYGETSLTLSVFAPGDFNGSGFVDAADYTVWRDGLGTFYTQADYTLWKANFGNAAVAGLASAGVPEPSSLVLIGVLLLAGTRVYQRS
;
A
#
# COMPACT_ATOMS: atom_id res chain seq x y z
N MET A 1 5.62 -11.52 5.85
CA MET A 1 7.02 -11.28 5.45
C MET A 1 7.96 -12.13 6.27
N VAL A 2 9.11 -12.48 5.71
CA VAL A 2 10.20 -13.22 6.36
C VAL A 2 11.53 -12.50 6.15
N GLY A 3 12.52 -12.77 6.99
CA GLY A 3 13.89 -12.31 6.75
C GLY A 3 14.61 -13.30 5.83
N ILE A 4 15.31 -12.80 4.82
CA ILE A 4 16.12 -13.58 3.88
C ILE A 4 17.61 -13.28 4.05
N GLY A 5 18.44 -14.26 3.74
CA GLY A 5 19.88 -14.14 3.71
C GLY A 5 20.46 -15.03 2.62
N LEU A 6 21.56 -14.60 2.02
CA LEU A 6 22.25 -15.33 0.95
C LEU A 6 23.64 -15.77 1.39
N THR A 7 24.12 -16.88 0.82
CA THR A 7 25.49 -17.40 1.03
C THR A 7 26.11 -17.83 -0.29
N ASP A 8 27.44 -17.92 -0.33
CA ASP A 8 28.21 -18.54 -1.41
C ASP A 8 28.11 -20.10 -1.42
N GLN A 9 27.34 -20.70 -0.49
CA GLN A 9 27.20 -22.15 -0.40
C GLN A 9 26.50 -22.74 -1.61
N PHE A 10 27.20 -23.65 -2.29
CA PHE A 10 26.75 -24.33 -3.49
C PHE A 10 27.37 -25.74 -3.56
N ASP A 11 26.61 -26.73 -4.04
CA ASP A 11 27.04 -28.11 -4.29
C ASP A 11 27.48 -28.26 -5.75
N ASP A 12 28.78 -28.52 -5.96
CA ASP A 12 29.46 -28.52 -7.26
C ASP A 12 29.45 -29.87 -8.00
N ASP A 13 28.73 -30.90 -7.50
CA ASP A 13 28.70 -32.27 -8.05
C ASP A 13 27.69 -32.52 -9.20
N LEU A 14 27.65 -31.64 -10.21
CA LEU A 14 26.64 -31.56 -11.29
C LEU A 14 25.19 -31.64 -10.78
N ASN A 15 24.93 -31.09 -9.59
CA ASN A 15 23.64 -31.14 -8.94
C ASN A 15 22.81 -29.88 -9.20
N PHE A 16 21.81 -29.99 -10.08
CA PHE A 16 20.91 -28.88 -10.45
C PHE A 16 19.62 -28.82 -9.60
N PHE A 17 19.55 -29.64 -8.54
CA PHE A 17 18.43 -29.65 -7.61
C PHE A 17 18.83 -28.88 -6.34
N PRO A 18 18.00 -27.94 -5.87
CA PRO A 18 18.22 -27.28 -4.59
C PRO A 18 18.23 -28.29 -3.44
N VAL A 19 19.26 -28.19 -2.59
CA VAL A 19 19.42 -29.09 -1.45
C VAL A 19 18.94 -28.37 -0.20
N PRO A 20 17.87 -28.83 0.48
CA PRO A 20 17.39 -28.17 1.69
C PRO A 20 18.44 -28.23 2.81
N SER A 21 18.56 -27.13 3.55
CA SER A 21 19.48 -26.95 4.66
C SER A 21 18.77 -26.50 5.92
N THR A 22 19.17 -27.05 7.06
CA THR A 22 18.55 -26.75 8.37
C THR A 22 19.24 -25.63 9.14
N ASN A 23 20.35 -25.11 8.61
CA ASN A 23 21.10 -24.00 9.18
C ASN A 23 22.01 -23.33 8.14
N ILE A 24 22.46 -22.11 8.43
CA ILE A 24 23.62 -21.52 7.75
C ILE A 24 24.88 -22.15 8.34
N GLY A 25 25.26 -23.31 7.80
CA GLY A 25 26.36 -24.14 8.30
C GLY A 25 27.59 -24.22 7.38
N GLY A 26 27.44 -23.88 6.10
CA GLY A 26 28.50 -23.84 5.09
C GLY A 26 28.53 -22.50 4.36
N GLY A 27 29.68 -22.15 3.79
CA GLY A 27 29.87 -20.92 3.01
C GLY A 27 29.95 -19.61 3.80
N SER A 28 30.36 -18.53 3.13
CA SER A 28 30.34 -17.16 3.61
C SER A 28 28.99 -16.52 3.33
N ARG A 29 28.48 -15.72 4.28
CA ARG A 29 27.30 -14.87 4.06
C ARG A 29 27.64 -13.77 3.06
N LEU A 30 26.77 -13.59 2.07
CA LEU A 30 26.88 -12.47 1.13
C LEU A 30 26.57 -11.14 1.84
N GLY A 31 27.04 -10.03 1.28
CA GLY A 31 26.80 -8.68 1.81
C GLY A 31 27.36 -8.43 3.22
N GLY A 32 28.38 -9.18 3.63
CA GLY A 32 28.94 -9.07 4.99
C GLY A 32 27.98 -9.57 6.08
N GLY A 33 27.09 -10.52 5.77
CA GLY A 33 26.06 -10.96 6.71
C GLY A 33 24.75 -10.19 6.61
N HIS A 34 24.53 -9.46 5.52
CA HIS A 34 23.29 -8.72 5.29
C HIS A 34 22.06 -9.63 5.41
N THR A 35 20.99 -9.07 5.95
CA THR A 35 19.67 -9.69 6.02
C THR A 35 18.68 -8.67 5.48
N ASP A 36 17.83 -9.11 4.57
CA ASP A 36 16.76 -8.32 4.00
C ASP A 36 15.40 -8.95 4.32
N ILE A 37 14.29 -8.31 3.94
CA ILE A 37 12.95 -8.85 4.09
C ILE A 37 12.36 -9.22 2.73
N ALA A 38 11.56 -10.29 2.72
CA ALA A 38 10.83 -10.75 1.55
C ALA A 38 9.36 -11.06 1.87
N LEU A 39 8.50 -10.84 0.89
CA LEU A 39 7.15 -11.37 0.87
C LEU A 39 7.21 -12.88 0.63
N LEU A 40 6.51 -13.64 1.46
CA LEU A 40 6.33 -15.08 1.21
C LEU A 40 5.18 -15.22 0.23
N ASP A 41 5.46 -15.75 -0.96
CA ASP A 41 4.50 -15.80 -2.05
C ASP A 41 4.42 -17.24 -2.60
N THR A 42 3.34 -17.95 -2.23
CA THR A 42 3.06 -19.27 -2.79
C THR A 42 2.44 -19.22 -4.19
N GLY A 43 2.13 -18.03 -4.72
CA GLY A 43 1.75 -17.81 -6.10
C GLY A 43 2.96 -17.71 -7.04
N ALA A 44 4.08 -17.21 -6.56
CA ALA A 44 5.31 -17.08 -7.32
C ALA A 44 6.04 -18.42 -7.51
N ALA A 45 6.22 -18.85 -8.76
CA ALA A 45 6.93 -20.10 -9.09
C ALA A 45 8.44 -20.06 -8.79
N VAL A 46 8.99 -18.85 -8.62
CA VAL A 46 10.42 -18.53 -8.47
C VAL A 46 10.61 -17.56 -7.31
N SER A 47 11.82 -17.50 -6.77
CA SER A 47 12.20 -16.45 -5.81
C SER A 47 12.89 -15.31 -6.55
N LEU A 48 12.63 -14.07 -6.14
CA LEU A 48 13.21 -12.88 -6.75
C LEU A 48 13.65 -11.87 -5.70
N ILE A 49 14.61 -11.04 -6.09
CA ILE A 49 15.18 -9.97 -5.28
C ILE A 49 15.21 -8.67 -6.08
N THR A 50 15.09 -7.55 -5.36
CA THR A 50 15.20 -6.21 -5.93
C THR A 50 16.64 -5.90 -6.33
N THR A 51 16.83 -4.93 -7.22
CA THR A 51 18.17 -4.42 -7.52
C THR A 51 18.84 -3.79 -6.27
N ALA A 52 18.07 -3.21 -5.35
CA ALA A 52 18.62 -2.69 -4.10
C ALA A 52 19.17 -3.83 -3.22
N SER A 53 18.46 -4.95 -3.14
CA SER A 53 18.90 -6.14 -2.42
C SER A 53 20.07 -6.84 -3.10
N ASP A 54 20.12 -6.91 -4.44
CA ASP A 54 21.29 -7.36 -5.21
C ASP A 54 22.56 -6.61 -4.80
N ALA A 55 22.46 -5.28 -4.70
CA ALA A 55 23.56 -4.43 -4.25
C ALA A 55 23.89 -4.65 -2.76
N ALA A 56 22.90 -4.74 -1.88
CA ALA A 56 23.10 -4.92 -0.44
C ALA A 56 23.71 -6.30 -0.10
N PHE A 57 23.31 -7.34 -0.81
CA PHE A 57 23.94 -8.66 -0.73
C PHE A 57 25.29 -8.71 -1.47
N ASN A 58 25.70 -7.68 -2.20
CA ASN A 58 26.94 -7.66 -2.98
C ASN A 58 27.03 -8.88 -3.92
N ILE A 59 25.96 -9.20 -4.65
CA ILE A 59 25.89 -10.40 -5.50
C ILE A 59 26.97 -10.41 -6.60
N ARG A 60 27.37 -9.22 -7.08
CA ARG A 60 28.44 -9.03 -8.08
C ARG A 60 29.86 -9.09 -7.52
N GLY A 61 30.00 -9.29 -6.21
CA GLY A 61 31.30 -9.37 -5.56
C GLY A 61 32.05 -10.62 -5.99
N PRO A 62 33.40 -10.61 -5.98
CA PRO A 62 34.17 -11.83 -6.18
C PRO A 62 34.05 -12.73 -4.94
N TYR A 63 33.67 -13.98 -5.16
CA TYR A 63 33.57 -15.00 -4.11
C TYR A 63 34.46 -16.21 -4.42
N PRO A 64 34.83 -17.03 -3.41
CA PRO A 64 35.55 -18.27 -3.66
C PRO A 64 34.74 -19.19 -4.59
N GLY A 65 35.35 -19.61 -5.71
CA GLY A 65 34.66 -20.40 -6.74
C GLY A 65 34.02 -19.55 -7.83
N GLU A 66 33.51 -18.36 -7.50
CA GLU A 66 32.79 -17.45 -8.42
C GLU A 66 33.40 -16.05 -8.43
N SER A 67 34.44 -15.84 -9.27
CA SER A 67 35.21 -14.59 -9.31
C SER A 67 34.45 -13.38 -9.86
N ASP A 68 33.40 -13.65 -10.64
CA ASP A 68 32.46 -12.73 -11.27
C ASP A 68 31.20 -12.50 -10.42
N GLY A 69 31.09 -13.21 -9.29
CA GLY A 69 29.92 -13.19 -8.43
C GLY A 69 28.82 -14.13 -8.92
N TYR A 70 27.61 -13.93 -8.41
CA TYR A 70 26.43 -14.77 -8.71
C TYR A 70 25.42 -14.06 -9.60
N ARG A 71 25.83 -12.97 -10.26
CA ARG A 71 24.93 -12.19 -11.10
C ARG A 71 25.03 -12.68 -12.53
N GLY A 72 24.11 -13.55 -12.90
CA GLY A 72 23.99 -14.03 -14.26
C GLY A 72 23.53 -12.96 -15.27
N THR A 73 23.72 -13.30 -16.53
CA THR A 73 23.46 -12.52 -17.73
C THR A 73 22.24 -13.01 -18.51
N GLU A 74 21.76 -14.23 -18.23
CA GLU A 74 20.62 -14.82 -18.94
C GLU A 74 19.31 -14.03 -18.65
N PRO A 75 18.62 -13.54 -19.70
CA PRO A 75 17.37 -12.81 -19.55
C PRO A 75 16.19 -13.75 -19.31
N ILE A 76 15.18 -13.24 -18.61
CA ILE A 76 13.91 -13.93 -18.43
C ILE A 76 12.75 -12.93 -18.42
N THR A 77 11.67 -13.29 -19.12
CA THR A 77 10.38 -12.59 -19.03
C THR A 77 9.54 -13.24 -17.92
N ILE A 78 9.21 -12.49 -16.88
CA ILE A 78 8.31 -12.91 -15.81
C ILE A 78 6.90 -12.38 -16.11
N GLY A 79 5.89 -13.24 -16.08
CA GLY A 79 4.48 -12.85 -16.16
C GLY A 79 3.81 -12.79 -14.78
N GLY A 80 2.71 -12.05 -14.69
CA GLY A 80 1.94 -11.88 -13.46
C GLY A 80 0.67 -11.04 -13.68
N ALA A 81 0.00 -10.65 -12.60
CA ALA A 81 -1.34 -10.07 -12.63
C ALA A 81 -1.49 -8.78 -13.46
N THR A 82 -0.42 -8.00 -13.60
CA THR A 82 -0.45 -6.69 -14.29
C THR A 82 0.33 -6.67 -15.60
N GLY A 83 0.93 -7.79 -16.01
CA GLY A 83 1.68 -7.88 -17.27
C GLY A 83 3.02 -8.61 -17.14
N PHE A 84 3.99 -8.20 -17.94
CA PHE A 84 5.29 -8.87 -18.07
C PHE A 84 6.45 -7.96 -17.62
N LEU A 85 7.49 -8.57 -17.04
CA LEU A 85 8.72 -7.91 -16.59
C LEU A 85 9.92 -8.62 -17.19
N GLU A 86 10.84 -7.87 -17.79
CA GLU A 86 12.15 -8.39 -18.16
C GLU A 86 13.10 -8.34 -16.96
N ALA A 87 13.74 -9.46 -16.66
CA ALA A 87 14.62 -9.62 -15.52
C ALA A 87 15.83 -10.49 -15.87
N ARG A 88 16.69 -10.74 -14.88
CA ARG A 88 17.91 -11.55 -15.06
C ARG A 88 17.95 -12.72 -14.09
N ILE A 89 18.35 -13.87 -14.61
CA ILE A 89 18.59 -15.07 -13.82
C ILE A 89 19.98 -14.97 -13.19
N GLY A 90 20.07 -15.19 -11.89
CA GLY A 90 21.33 -15.27 -11.15
C GLY A 90 21.90 -16.67 -11.11
N ASP A 91 23.20 -16.78 -10.87
CA ASP A 91 23.85 -18.08 -10.73
C ASP A 91 23.43 -18.75 -9.41
N PRO A 92 23.49 -20.09 -9.32
CA PRO A 92 23.06 -20.80 -8.14
C PRO A 92 23.84 -20.41 -6.87
N LEU A 93 23.10 -20.08 -5.82
CA LEU A 93 23.65 -19.71 -4.51
C LEU A 93 22.86 -20.36 -3.37
N GLY A 94 23.25 -20.10 -2.13
CA GLY A 94 22.48 -20.49 -0.96
C GLY A 94 21.43 -19.45 -0.58
N LEU A 95 20.15 -19.83 -0.61
CA LEU A 95 19.00 -18.99 -0.22
C LEU A 95 18.46 -19.46 1.13
N PHE A 96 18.46 -18.57 2.12
CA PHE A 96 18.03 -18.86 3.48
C PHE A 96 16.92 -17.90 3.92
N ALA A 97 15.96 -18.41 4.69
CA ALA A 97 14.88 -17.62 5.26
C ALA A 97 14.62 -17.95 6.73
N ALA A 98 14.15 -16.95 7.47
CA ALA A 98 13.79 -17.07 8.87
C ALA A 98 12.60 -16.17 9.19
N GLY A 99 11.78 -16.60 10.15
CA GLY A 99 10.73 -15.77 10.70
C GLY A 99 11.26 -14.53 11.42
N LEU A 100 10.59 -13.40 11.26
CA LEU A 100 10.98 -12.12 11.86
C LEU A 100 10.82 -12.08 13.38
N GLN A 101 10.14 -13.05 13.99
CA GLN A 101 10.12 -13.27 15.44
C GLN A 101 11.50 -13.62 16.01
N ASN A 102 12.45 -14.08 15.19
CA ASN A 102 13.80 -14.44 15.63
C ASN A 102 14.81 -13.27 15.56
N ARG A 103 14.36 -12.07 15.19
CA ARG A 103 15.23 -10.89 15.06
C ARG A 103 15.93 -10.55 16.37
N THR A 104 17.19 -10.13 16.28
CA THR A 104 17.99 -9.61 17.40
C THR A 104 18.23 -8.11 17.30
N GLY A 105 17.92 -7.49 16.15
CA GLY A 105 17.99 -6.06 15.92
C GLY A 105 17.11 -5.62 14.75
N ALA A 106 16.53 -4.43 14.87
CA ALA A 106 15.74 -3.73 13.87
C ALA A 106 15.98 -2.21 14.01
N GLY A 107 15.39 -1.38 13.13
CA GLY A 107 15.71 0.05 13.00
C GLY A 107 16.37 0.32 11.65
N ALA A 108 17.63 0.76 11.62
CA ALA A 108 18.33 1.00 10.35
C ALA A 108 18.82 -0.27 9.62
N SER A 109 18.81 -1.42 10.30
CA SER A 109 19.21 -2.71 9.70
C SER A 109 18.54 -3.86 10.43
N LEU A 110 18.16 -4.91 9.69
CA LEU A 110 17.62 -6.15 10.24
C LEU A 110 18.76 -7.12 10.59
N SER A 111 18.70 -7.75 11.77
CA SER A 111 19.63 -8.79 12.19
C SER A 111 18.90 -10.01 12.71
N ILE A 112 19.30 -11.20 12.24
CA ILE A 112 18.74 -12.50 12.63
C ILE A 112 19.92 -13.47 12.87
N PRO A 113 19.91 -14.26 13.96
CA PRO A 113 20.99 -15.22 14.23
C PRO A 113 20.98 -16.36 13.21
N ASN A 114 22.18 -16.81 12.80
CA ASN A 114 22.35 -17.89 11.82
C ASN A 114 21.60 -19.19 12.17
N SER A 115 21.43 -19.48 13.47
CA SER A 115 20.71 -20.66 13.93
C SER A 115 19.19 -20.63 13.69
N ALA A 116 18.63 -19.48 13.34
CA ALA A 116 17.20 -19.34 13.06
C ALA A 116 16.85 -19.57 11.58
N TYR A 117 17.84 -19.61 10.70
CA TYR A 117 17.65 -19.76 9.27
C TYR A 117 17.51 -21.22 8.87
N LEU A 118 16.51 -21.51 8.04
CA LEU A 118 16.45 -22.70 7.19
C LEU A 118 16.65 -22.23 5.75
N GLY A 119 17.11 -23.12 4.87
CA GLY A 119 17.50 -22.70 3.54
C GLY A 119 17.50 -23.78 2.50
N GLN A 120 18.01 -23.43 1.33
CA GLN A 120 18.35 -24.36 0.29
C GLN A 120 19.59 -23.84 -0.44
N THR A 121 20.50 -24.74 -0.80
CA THR A 121 21.62 -24.41 -1.70
C THR A 121 21.21 -24.61 -3.14
N ASN A 122 22.10 -24.32 -4.08
CA ASN A 122 21.90 -24.56 -5.51
C ASN A 122 20.64 -23.87 -6.04
N SER A 123 20.40 -22.65 -5.53
CA SER A 123 19.22 -21.86 -5.84
C SER A 123 19.58 -20.70 -6.73
N SER A 124 19.14 -20.76 -7.98
CA SER A 124 19.18 -19.66 -8.92
C SER A 124 17.94 -18.78 -8.72
N ILE A 125 18.16 -17.51 -8.38
CA ILE A 125 17.12 -16.53 -8.09
C ILE A 125 17.10 -15.44 -9.16
N ILE A 126 15.98 -14.72 -9.29
CA ILE A 126 15.86 -13.64 -10.27
C ILE A 126 16.18 -12.28 -9.62
N THR A 127 16.90 -11.43 -10.34
CA THR A 127 17.04 -10.01 -9.98
C THR A 127 16.12 -9.16 -10.86
N VAL A 128 15.16 -8.48 -10.25
CA VAL A 128 14.25 -7.55 -10.96
C VAL A 128 14.95 -6.21 -11.26
N PRO A 129 14.58 -5.53 -12.35
CA PRO A 129 15.20 -4.27 -12.71
C PRO A 129 14.81 -3.13 -11.75
N PRO A 130 15.57 -2.01 -11.70
CA PRO A 130 15.36 -0.92 -10.74
C PRO A 130 13.98 -0.25 -10.79
N GLU A 131 13.34 -0.25 -11.96
CA GLU A 131 12.01 0.30 -12.20
C GLU A 131 10.86 -0.59 -11.73
N SER A 132 11.15 -1.79 -11.22
CA SER A 132 10.13 -2.71 -10.72
C SER A 132 9.68 -2.32 -9.32
N ASP A 133 8.36 -2.21 -9.13
CA ASP A 133 7.72 -2.00 -7.81
C ASP A 133 7.60 -3.29 -6.99
N LEU A 134 8.06 -4.44 -7.51
CA LEU A 134 7.99 -5.70 -6.80
C LEU A 134 8.95 -5.70 -5.59
N PRO A 135 8.49 -6.14 -4.40
CA PRO A 135 9.39 -6.39 -3.29
C PRO A 135 10.26 -7.62 -3.56
N ASN A 136 11.22 -7.91 -2.67
CA ASN A 136 11.80 -9.24 -2.62
C ASN A 136 10.70 -10.27 -2.38
N VAL A 137 10.76 -11.41 -3.07
CA VAL A 137 9.78 -12.48 -2.96
C VAL A 137 10.50 -13.81 -2.72
N LEU A 138 10.06 -14.50 -1.67
CA LEU A 138 10.39 -15.88 -1.39
C LEU A 138 9.28 -16.76 -1.95
N GLY A 139 9.55 -17.38 -3.11
CA GLY A 139 8.55 -18.11 -3.90
C GLY A 139 8.37 -19.57 -3.50
N LEU A 140 7.54 -20.27 -4.28
CA LEU A 140 7.31 -21.72 -4.19
C LEU A 140 8.57 -22.56 -4.29
N SER A 141 9.60 -22.08 -5.01
CA SER A 141 10.89 -22.76 -5.09
C SER A 141 11.50 -23.04 -3.72
N PHE A 142 11.31 -22.13 -2.77
CA PHE A 142 11.68 -22.34 -1.37
C PHE A 142 10.53 -22.93 -0.55
N ALA A 143 9.32 -22.37 -0.67
CA ALA A 143 8.20 -22.70 0.20
C ALA A 143 7.73 -24.15 0.07
N SER A 144 8.02 -24.82 -1.06
CA SER A 144 7.71 -26.24 -1.27
C SER A 144 8.62 -27.21 -0.49
N GLN A 145 9.77 -26.75 -0.01
CA GLN A 145 10.73 -27.57 0.73
C GLN A 145 10.40 -27.74 2.21
N TYR A 146 9.50 -26.91 2.73
CA TYR A 146 9.18 -26.82 4.15
C TYR A 146 7.68 -26.78 4.38
N ALA A 147 7.24 -27.34 5.50
CA ALA A 147 5.94 -26.98 6.03
C ALA A 147 6.04 -25.56 6.60
N THR A 148 5.18 -24.65 6.14
CA THR A 148 5.22 -23.24 6.53
C THR A 148 4.10 -22.93 7.50
N ARG A 149 4.46 -22.54 8.72
CA ARG A 149 3.51 -22.18 9.78
C ARG A 149 3.44 -20.66 9.92
N ILE A 150 2.29 -20.09 9.62
CA ILE A 150 1.98 -18.66 9.76
C ILE A 150 1.11 -18.47 11.01
N ARG A 151 1.62 -17.70 11.99
CA ARG A 151 1.00 -17.51 13.30
C ARG A 151 0.48 -16.08 13.48
N ASN A 152 -0.76 -15.85 13.06
CA ASN A 152 -1.49 -14.61 13.35
C ASN A 152 -1.74 -14.42 14.86
N SER A 153 -1.70 -15.49 15.65
CA SER A 153 -1.67 -15.44 17.12
C SER A 153 -0.40 -14.80 17.70
N GLN A 154 0.64 -14.58 16.88
CA GLN A 154 1.88 -13.92 17.28
C GLN A 154 2.27 -12.81 16.29
N PRO A 155 1.54 -11.68 16.26
CA PRO A 155 1.87 -10.53 15.44
C PRO A 155 3.27 -10.01 15.74
N GLN A 156 4.01 -9.66 14.69
CA GLN A 156 5.26 -8.94 14.74
C GLN A 156 5.01 -7.54 14.17
N VAL A 157 5.20 -6.53 15.01
CA VAL A 157 5.14 -5.11 14.63
C VAL A 157 6.42 -4.45 15.09
N PHE A 158 7.16 -3.84 14.19
CA PHE A 158 8.43 -3.16 14.48
C PHE A 158 8.84 -2.21 13.36
N GLU A 159 9.68 -1.24 13.68
CA GLU A 159 10.25 -0.28 12.72
C GLU A 159 11.47 -0.85 11.98
N LEU A 160 11.50 -0.68 10.65
CA LEU A 160 12.65 -0.96 9.79
C LEU A 160 12.77 0.13 8.73
N ASN A 161 13.89 0.85 8.72
CA ASN A 161 14.17 1.97 7.83
C ASN A 161 13.08 3.05 7.82
N GLY A 162 12.50 3.33 9.00
CA GLY A 162 11.44 4.34 9.17
C GLY A 162 10.07 3.91 8.64
N LYS A 163 9.91 2.62 8.29
CA LYS A 163 8.63 2.02 7.95
C LYS A 163 8.27 0.93 8.95
N THR A 164 7.02 0.91 9.38
CA THR A 164 6.50 -0.16 10.21
C THR A 164 6.33 -1.44 9.40
N VAL A 165 6.91 -2.52 9.90
CA VAL A 165 6.78 -3.89 9.38
C VAL A 165 5.72 -4.61 10.22
N ARG A 166 4.63 -5.05 9.56
CA ARG A 166 3.55 -5.84 10.16
C ARG A 166 3.54 -7.23 9.51
N THR A 167 3.76 -8.25 10.31
CA THR A 167 3.70 -9.63 9.81
C THR A 167 3.35 -10.59 10.93
N PRO A 168 2.65 -11.70 10.65
CA PRO A 168 2.62 -12.80 11.60
C PRO A 168 4.03 -13.36 11.82
N ALA A 169 4.24 -14.04 12.94
CA ALA A 169 5.40 -14.91 13.09
C ALA A 169 5.28 -16.06 12.08
N ILE A 170 6.39 -16.39 11.40
CA ILE A 170 6.41 -17.44 10.37
C ILE A 170 7.53 -18.43 10.73
N ASP A 171 7.20 -19.71 10.83
CA ASP A 171 8.19 -20.77 11.03
C ASP A 171 8.24 -21.67 9.80
N PHE A 172 9.46 -22.05 9.42
CA PHE A 172 9.70 -23.13 8.48
C PHE A 172 9.99 -24.41 9.27
N LEU A 173 9.25 -25.47 8.95
CA LEU A 173 9.26 -26.74 9.66
C LEU A 173 9.57 -27.87 8.68
N PRO A 174 10.07 -29.02 9.17
CA PRO A 174 10.17 -30.21 8.33
C PRO A 174 8.81 -30.56 7.69
N LEU A 175 8.83 -31.03 6.45
CA LEU A 175 7.63 -31.52 5.76
C LEU A 175 6.96 -32.66 6.56
N GLY A 176 5.63 -32.78 6.44
CA GLY A 176 4.88 -33.83 7.13
C GLY A 176 4.56 -33.53 8.59
N THR A 177 4.94 -32.36 9.10
CA THR A 177 4.70 -31.95 10.49
C THR A 177 3.44 -31.12 10.68
N GLY A 178 2.64 -30.87 9.62
CA GLY A 178 1.46 -30.00 9.69
C GLY A 178 0.42 -30.46 10.72
N ASN A 179 0.14 -31.77 10.79
CA ASN A 179 -0.80 -32.34 11.76
C ASN A 179 -0.31 -32.26 13.22
N ALA A 180 1.00 -32.09 13.45
CA ALA A 180 1.60 -32.00 14.77
C ALA A 180 1.47 -30.59 15.38
N GLN A 181 0.97 -29.61 14.62
CA GLN A 181 0.86 -28.21 15.06
C GLN A 181 -0.42 -27.89 15.85
N GLY A 182 -1.22 -28.90 16.19
CA GLY A 182 -2.41 -28.73 17.05
C GLY A 182 -3.63 -28.13 16.34
N ILE A 183 -3.64 -28.09 15.00
CA ILE A 183 -4.77 -27.61 14.20
C ILE A 183 -5.48 -28.82 13.57
N ALA A 184 -6.73 -29.05 13.97
CA ALA A 184 -7.49 -30.23 13.54
C ALA A 184 -8.06 -30.10 12.12
N ARG A 185 -8.45 -28.89 11.72
CA ARG A 185 -9.07 -28.61 10.43
C ARG A 185 -8.02 -28.58 9.33
N LYS A 186 -8.28 -29.30 8.24
CA LYS A 186 -7.37 -29.39 7.07
C LYS A 186 -8.15 -29.23 5.77
N ALA A 187 -7.84 -28.18 5.01
CA ALA A 187 -8.23 -28.06 3.61
C ALA A 187 -7.28 -28.89 2.74
N PRO A 188 -7.75 -29.92 2.03
CA PRO A 188 -6.92 -30.65 1.08
C PRO A 188 -6.45 -29.71 -0.04
N MET A 189 -5.16 -29.78 -0.37
CA MET A 189 -4.58 -29.00 -1.44
C MET A 189 -4.31 -29.92 -2.63
N SER A 190 -4.73 -29.49 -3.83
CA SER A 190 -4.34 -30.14 -5.06
C SER A 190 -3.11 -29.45 -5.66
N LEU A 191 -2.29 -30.26 -6.30
CA LEU A 191 -1.09 -29.85 -7.00
C LEU A 191 -1.35 -30.17 -8.48
N LEU A 192 -1.19 -29.21 -9.38
CA LEU A 192 -1.29 -29.49 -10.81
C LEU A 192 0.00 -30.18 -11.28
N GLY A 193 -0.15 -31.36 -11.89
CA GLY A 193 0.94 -32.30 -12.22
C GLY A 193 0.89 -33.53 -11.32
N ASP A 194 1.05 -34.74 -11.86
CA ASP A 194 0.95 -36.01 -11.13
C ASP A 194 1.93 -36.15 -9.93
N SER A 195 2.81 -35.18 -9.72
CA SER A 195 3.57 -34.90 -8.50
C SER A 195 4.03 -33.43 -8.55
N PRO A 196 4.08 -32.68 -7.44
CA PRO A 196 4.89 -31.46 -7.41
C PRO A 196 6.31 -31.85 -7.82
N SER A 197 6.89 -31.16 -8.80
CA SER A 197 8.30 -31.38 -9.12
C SER A 197 9.11 -30.89 -7.94
N THR A 198 10.10 -31.67 -7.50
CA THR A 198 11.20 -31.12 -6.71
C THR A 198 11.73 -29.86 -7.43
N PRO A 199 11.98 -28.75 -6.71
CA PRO A 199 12.58 -27.56 -7.32
C PRO A 199 13.80 -27.94 -8.17
N LEU A 200 14.00 -27.28 -9.31
CA LEU A 200 15.21 -27.44 -10.13
C LEU A 200 15.54 -26.17 -10.90
N SER A 201 16.81 -25.98 -11.25
CA SER A 201 17.24 -25.06 -12.30
C SER A 201 17.69 -25.85 -13.52
N PHE A 202 17.76 -25.20 -14.69
CA PHE A 202 18.30 -25.83 -15.89
C PHE A 202 19.60 -25.16 -16.32
N PRO A 203 20.69 -25.93 -16.52
CA PRO A 203 21.92 -25.38 -17.08
C PRO A 203 21.67 -24.83 -18.48
N ASN A 204 22.46 -23.85 -18.88
CA ASN A 204 22.41 -23.34 -20.23
C ASN A 204 23.21 -24.24 -21.17
N LEU A 205 22.51 -25.10 -21.91
CA LEU A 205 23.13 -26.02 -22.86
C LEU A 205 23.76 -25.31 -24.07
N GLY A 206 23.36 -24.06 -24.35
CA GLY A 206 23.90 -23.25 -25.44
C GLY A 206 25.27 -22.65 -25.12
N ASP A 207 25.53 -22.35 -23.85
CA ASP A 207 26.79 -21.79 -23.34
C ASP A 207 27.45 -22.71 -22.29
N PHE A 208 27.18 -24.01 -22.38
CA PHE A 208 27.59 -24.96 -21.34
C PHE A 208 29.12 -25.11 -21.29
N ASN A 209 29.69 -24.70 -20.17
CA ASN A 209 31.11 -24.89 -19.87
C ASN A 209 31.29 -25.99 -18.83
N LEU A 210 32.02 -27.07 -19.15
CA LEU A 210 32.26 -28.16 -18.20
C LEU A 210 33.09 -27.72 -16.98
N ASP A 211 33.90 -26.67 -17.12
CA ASP A 211 34.68 -26.09 -16.02
C ASP A 211 33.85 -25.17 -15.12
N LYS A 212 32.69 -24.70 -15.62
CA LYS A 212 31.72 -23.84 -14.91
C LYS A 212 30.27 -24.16 -15.35
N PRO A 213 29.72 -25.33 -15.02
CA PRO A 213 28.47 -25.83 -15.64
C PRO A 213 27.19 -25.18 -15.10
N TYR A 214 27.32 -24.27 -14.14
CA TYR A 214 26.22 -23.65 -13.41
C TYR A 214 26.03 -22.18 -13.72
N GLU A 215 26.98 -21.59 -14.44
CA GLU A 215 26.92 -20.21 -14.88
C GLU A 215 25.76 -20.00 -15.83
N ASP A 216 25.11 -18.85 -15.69
CA ASP A 216 24.07 -18.36 -16.58
C ASP A 216 23.00 -19.41 -16.88
N PRO A 217 22.35 -20.02 -15.87
CA PRO A 217 21.39 -21.08 -16.11
C PRO A 217 20.22 -20.57 -16.96
N SER A 218 19.81 -21.39 -17.94
CA SER A 218 18.74 -21.04 -18.90
C SER A 218 17.36 -20.91 -18.26
N GLN A 219 17.18 -21.43 -17.04
CA GLN A 219 16.00 -21.26 -16.22
C GLN A 219 16.42 -21.08 -14.76
N PRO A 220 15.75 -20.18 -14.01
CA PRO A 220 15.99 -20.03 -12.59
C PRO A 220 15.56 -21.31 -11.84
N THR A 221 15.82 -21.38 -10.54
CA THR A 221 15.21 -22.42 -9.73
C THR A 221 13.70 -22.19 -9.64
N PHE A 222 12.93 -23.13 -10.18
CA PHE A 222 11.48 -23.03 -10.28
C PHE A 222 10.79 -24.33 -9.83
N VAL A 223 9.48 -24.23 -9.58
CA VAL A 223 8.61 -25.39 -9.36
C VAL A 223 7.60 -25.44 -10.50
N GLN A 224 7.40 -26.63 -11.08
CA GLN A 224 6.28 -26.86 -12.01
C GLN A 224 4.98 -27.04 -11.23
N GLY A 225 3.95 -26.29 -11.64
CA GLY A 225 2.63 -26.37 -11.06
C GLY A 225 2.35 -25.28 -10.04
N GLY A 226 1.40 -25.57 -9.15
CA GLY A 226 0.85 -24.58 -8.24
C GLY A 226 -0.02 -25.21 -7.17
N HIS A 227 -0.33 -24.44 -6.14
CA HIS A 227 -1.18 -24.86 -5.03
C HIS A 227 -2.62 -24.46 -5.29
N PHE A 228 -3.58 -25.37 -5.10
CA PHE A 228 -5.01 -25.10 -5.33
C PHE A 228 -5.86 -25.59 -4.17
N LEU A 229 -6.90 -24.82 -3.86
CA LEU A 229 -7.90 -25.15 -2.85
C LEU A 229 -9.28 -25.30 -3.50
N ASN A 230 -10.07 -26.25 -2.96
CA ASN A 230 -11.46 -26.42 -3.39
C ASN A 230 -12.36 -25.46 -2.60
N VAL A 231 -13.13 -24.66 -3.33
CA VAL A 231 -13.98 -23.60 -2.77
C VAL A 231 -15.40 -23.68 -3.29
N ASN A 232 -16.33 -23.14 -2.50
CA ASN A 232 -17.69 -22.82 -2.94
C ASN A 232 -17.92 -21.32 -2.78
N LEU A 233 -18.57 -20.72 -3.77
CA LEU A 233 -18.91 -19.30 -3.79
C LEU A 233 -20.43 -19.18 -3.94
N ALA A 234 -21.02 -18.20 -3.26
CA ALA A 234 -22.42 -17.86 -3.45
C ALA A 234 -22.60 -16.35 -3.43
N ASN A 235 -23.52 -15.87 -4.28
CA ASN A 235 -23.89 -14.46 -4.39
C ASN A 235 -25.30 -14.34 -4.95
N ASN A 236 -26.20 -13.62 -4.27
CA ASN A 236 -27.56 -13.35 -4.74
C ASN A 236 -28.33 -14.59 -5.24
N GLY A 237 -28.08 -15.75 -4.62
CA GLY A 237 -28.66 -17.04 -4.99
C GLY A 237 -27.93 -17.81 -6.10
N ALA A 238 -27.00 -17.20 -6.83
CA ALA A 238 -26.06 -17.90 -7.70
C ALA A 238 -25.03 -18.68 -6.85
N GLN A 239 -24.59 -19.84 -7.33
CA GLN A 239 -23.64 -20.69 -6.62
C GLN A 239 -22.66 -21.36 -7.57
N LEU A 240 -21.39 -21.35 -7.18
CA LEU A 240 -20.33 -22.18 -7.74
C LEU A 240 -19.86 -23.16 -6.67
N THR A 241 -19.78 -24.44 -7.01
CA THR A 241 -19.43 -25.49 -6.04
C THR A 241 -18.26 -26.33 -6.54
N ASN A 242 -17.38 -26.70 -5.62
CA ASN A 242 -16.19 -27.50 -5.88
C ASN A 242 -15.28 -26.91 -6.98
N SER A 243 -15.16 -25.59 -7.00
CA SER A 243 -14.25 -24.88 -7.88
C SER A 243 -12.84 -24.92 -7.31
N GLN A 244 -11.83 -25.11 -8.17
CA GLN A 244 -10.42 -25.04 -7.76
C GLN A 244 -9.88 -23.64 -7.98
N PHE A 245 -9.51 -22.97 -6.90
CA PHE A 245 -8.88 -21.66 -6.93
C PHE A 245 -7.40 -21.79 -6.57
N PHE A 246 -6.57 -21.00 -7.23
CA PHE A 246 -5.13 -20.93 -6.96
C PHE A 246 -4.89 -20.36 -5.57
N PHE A 247 -4.01 -20.96 -4.77
CA PHE A 247 -3.73 -20.52 -3.41
C PHE A 247 -2.45 -19.70 -3.37
N ASP A 248 -2.60 -18.44 -2.97
CA ASP A 248 -1.56 -17.43 -3.13
C ASP A 248 -1.43 -16.60 -1.85
N THR A 249 -0.30 -16.73 -1.17
CA THR A 249 0.03 -15.91 0.01
C THR A 249 0.55 -14.52 -0.33
N GLY A 250 0.93 -14.26 -1.59
CA GLY A 250 1.26 -12.94 -2.10
C GLY A 250 0.02 -12.09 -2.41
N ALA A 251 -1.10 -12.74 -2.77
CA ALA A 251 -2.38 -12.06 -2.96
C ALA A 251 -3.01 -11.64 -1.61
N SER A 252 -3.10 -10.32 -1.38
CA SER A 252 -3.74 -9.79 -0.16
C SER A 252 -5.26 -9.99 -0.16
N VAL A 253 -5.89 -9.88 -1.34
CA VAL A 253 -7.33 -10.04 -1.55
C VAL A 253 -7.59 -11.20 -2.51
N THR A 254 -8.71 -11.89 -2.31
CA THR A 254 -9.17 -12.96 -3.20
C THR A 254 -9.55 -12.38 -4.56
N VAL A 255 -9.17 -13.06 -5.64
CA VAL A 255 -9.45 -12.64 -7.02
C VAL A 255 -10.38 -13.66 -7.67
N VAL A 256 -11.33 -13.18 -8.47
CA VAL A 256 -12.13 -13.99 -9.39
C VAL A 256 -11.89 -13.50 -10.82
N SER A 257 -11.85 -14.44 -11.77
CA SER A 257 -11.85 -14.08 -13.20
C SER A 257 -13.16 -13.39 -13.59
N GLU A 258 -13.14 -12.64 -14.70
CA GLU A 258 -14.35 -11.97 -15.23
C GLU A 258 -15.47 -12.98 -15.50
N LEU A 259 -15.13 -14.15 -16.06
CA LEU A 259 -16.09 -15.22 -16.30
C LEU A 259 -16.70 -15.76 -14.99
N THR A 260 -15.88 -15.90 -13.94
CA THR A 260 -16.34 -16.39 -12.64
C THR A 260 -17.22 -15.34 -11.95
N ALA A 261 -16.85 -14.06 -12.05
CA ALA A 261 -17.66 -12.94 -11.57
C ALA A 261 -19.03 -12.91 -12.25
N LEU A 262 -19.08 -13.04 -13.58
CA LEU A 262 -20.31 -13.08 -14.35
C LEU A 262 -21.21 -14.26 -13.95
N GLN A 263 -20.63 -15.44 -13.69
CA GLN A 263 -21.38 -16.61 -13.20
C GLN A 263 -21.98 -16.41 -11.80
N LEU A 264 -21.39 -15.52 -11.00
CA LEU A 264 -21.88 -15.12 -9.68
C LEU A 264 -22.78 -13.87 -9.74
N GLY A 265 -23.05 -13.35 -10.94
CA GLY A 265 -23.97 -12.24 -11.16
C GLY A 265 -23.33 -10.85 -11.01
N PHE A 266 -22.01 -10.74 -11.10
CA PHE A 266 -21.30 -9.46 -11.23
C PHE A 266 -20.89 -9.26 -12.69
N ASP A 267 -21.38 -8.20 -13.32
CA ASP A 267 -20.98 -7.79 -14.66
C ASP A 267 -20.10 -6.54 -14.58
N VAL A 268 -18.78 -6.70 -14.64
CA VAL A 268 -17.82 -5.60 -14.51
C VAL A 268 -17.92 -4.52 -15.59
N VAL A 269 -18.67 -4.78 -16.67
CA VAL A 269 -18.94 -3.79 -17.72
C VAL A 269 -20.17 -2.95 -17.40
N LEU A 270 -21.15 -3.52 -16.70
CA LEU A 270 -22.46 -2.90 -16.47
C LEU A 270 -22.69 -2.44 -15.03
N ASP A 271 -22.06 -3.10 -14.07
CA ASP A 271 -22.23 -2.86 -12.65
C ASP A 271 -21.16 -1.87 -12.16
N GLU A 272 -21.57 -0.97 -11.26
CA GLU A 272 -20.62 -0.14 -10.53
C GLU A 272 -19.94 -1.00 -9.45
N PRO A 273 -18.59 -1.02 -9.38
CA PRO A 273 -17.90 -1.79 -8.37
C PRO A 273 -18.17 -1.23 -6.96
N ASP A 274 -18.25 -2.10 -5.96
CA ASP A 274 -18.42 -1.68 -4.55
C ASP A 274 -17.19 -0.90 -4.04
N PHE A 275 -16.02 -1.20 -4.59
CA PHE A 275 -14.76 -0.53 -4.33
C PHE A 275 -13.78 -0.74 -5.49
N THR A 276 -12.74 0.08 -5.57
CA THR A 276 -11.61 -0.15 -6.47
C THR A 276 -10.30 -0.16 -5.70
N ILE A 277 -9.28 -0.82 -6.22
CA ILE A 277 -7.95 -0.84 -5.61
C ILE A 277 -6.86 -0.79 -6.69
N ALA A 278 -5.70 -0.26 -6.32
CA ALA A 278 -4.48 -0.44 -7.10
C ALA A 278 -3.81 -1.76 -6.73
N ILE A 279 -3.41 -2.54 -7.73
CA ILE A 279 -2.63 -3.77 -7.52
C ILE A 279 -1.23 -3.58 -8.08
N VAL A 280 -0.24 -4.17 -7.41
CA VAL A 280 1.14 -4.23 -7.88
C VAL A 280 1.41 -5.65 -8.36
N GLY A 281 1.90 -5.78 -9.60
CA GLY A 281 2.33 -7.04 -10.17
C GLY A 281 3.58 -6.85 -11.03
N SER A 282 3.97 -7.90 -11.77
CA SER A 282 5.14 -7.86 -12.65
C SER A 282 5.08 -6.78 -13.73
N GLY A 283 3.89 -6.44 -14.24
CA GLY A 283 3.73 -5.34 -15.21
C GLY A 283 3.67 -3.94 -14.59
N GLY A 284 3.99 -3.80 -13.29
CA GLY A 284 3.87 -2.54 -12.55
C GLY A 284 2.52 -2.42 -11.84
N VAL A 285 2.14 -1.18 -11.52
CA VAL A 285 0.87 -0.85 -10.87
C VAL A 285 -0.28 -0.84 -11.89
N SER A 286 -1.35 -1.56 -11.58
CA SER A 286 -2.63 -1.44 -12.29
C SER A 286 -3.65 -0.79 -11.35
N GLU A 287 -4.15 0.38 -11.73
CA GLU A 287 -5.11 1.14 -10.93
C GLU A 287 -6.57 0.79 -11.29
N GLY A 288 -7.49 1.09 -10.37
CA GLY A 288 -8.92 1.02 -10.63
C GLY A 288 -9.46 -0.39 -10.80
N VAL A 289 -8.78 -1.42 -10.28
CA VAL A 289 -9.25 -2.80 -10.40
C VAL A 289 -10.58 -2.94 -9.64
N PRO A 290 -11.65 -3.41 -10.31
CA PRO A 290 -12.98 -3.46 -9.73
C PRO A 290 -13.08 -4.53 -8.65
N GLY A 291 -13.67 -4.15 -7.52
CA GLY A 291 -13.92 -5.00 -6.37
C GLY A 291 -15.40 -5.06 -5.99
N PHE A 292 -15.83 -6.23 -5.51
CA PHE A 292 -17.20 -6.51 -5.09
C PHE A 292 -17.22 -7.28 -3.78
N TYR A 293 -18.33 -7.21 -3.06
CA TYR A 293 -18.58 -8.08 -1.91
C TYR A 293 -19.36 -9.32 -2.30
N LEU A 294 -18.73 -10.48 -2.13
CA LEU A 294 -19.36 -11.79 -2.29
C LEU A 294 -20.15 -12.16 -1.03
N ASP A 295 -21.42 -12.55 -1.18
CA ASP A 295 -22.24 -12.95 -0.02
C ASP A 295 -21.57 -14.03 0.82
N GLN A 296 -20.99 -15.06 0.18
CA GLN A 296 -20.35 -16.16 0.88
C GLN A 296 -19.18 -16.78 0.09
N PHE A 297 -18.06 -16.95 0.78
CA PHE A 297 -16.90 -17.72 0.31
C PHE A 297 -16.63 -18.88 1.27
N THR A 298 -16.54 -20.11 0.75
CA THR A 298 -16.30 -21.30 1.56
C THR A 298 -15.06 -22.04 1.10
N VAL A 299 -14.07 -22.22 1.99
CA VAL A 299 -12.96 -23.16 1.78
C VAL A 299 -13.36 -24.53 2.30
N GLN A 300 -13.37 -25.54 1.43
CA GLN A 300 -13.73 -26.89 1.81
C GLN A 300 -12.62 -27.53 2.65
N ALA A 301 -12.96 -27.98 3.86
CA ALA A 301 -11.99 -28.56 4.78
C ALA A 301 -12.55 -29.76 5.56
N LEU A 302 -11.69 -30.75 5.78
CA LEU A 302 -11.91 -31.80 6.77
C LEU A 302 -11.86 -31.17 8.17
N GLY A 303 -12.72 -31.63 9.08
CA GLY A 303 -12.87 -31.03 10.40
C GLY A 303 -13.73 -29.76 10.43
N GLY A 304 -14.42 -29.44 9.32
CA GLY A 304 -15.37 -28.34 9.20
C GLY A 304 -14.86 -27.23 8.28
N SER A 305 -15.61 -26.94 7.22
CA SER A 305 -15.26 -25.89 6.25
C SER A 305 -15.15 -24.51 6.89
N ILE A 306 -14.33 -23.64 6.28
CA ILE A 306 -14.28 -22.22 6.62
C ILE A 306 -15.31 -21.52 5.77
N VAL A 307 -16.31 -20.89 6.41
CA VAL A 307 -17.36 -20.12 5.74
C VAL A 307 -17.19 -18.66 6.14
N LEU A 308 -16.98 -17.80 5.16
CA LEU A 308 -16.88 -16.36 5.30
C LEU A 308 -18.08 -15.73 4.61
N ASN A 309 -18.58 -14.63 5.15
CA ASN A 309 -19.67 -13.87 4.54
C ASN A 309 -19.21 -12.45 4.25
N ASN A 310 -19.83 -11.80 3.26
CA ASN A 310 -19.50 -10.44 2.85
C ASN A 310 -18.00 -10.27 2.55
N VAL A 311 -17.49 -11.12 1.65
CA VAL A 311 -16.06 -11.26 1.36
C VAL A 311 -15.67 -10.35 0.23
N PRO A 312 -14.73 -9.42 0.43
CA PRO A 312 -14.23 -8.59 -0.67
C PRO A 312 -13.46 -9.48 -1.65
N VAL A 313 -13.82 -9.37 -2.93
CA VAL A 313 -13.14 -10.02 -4.05
C VAL A 313 -12.82 -8.98 -5.13
N LEU A 314 -11.68 -9.13 -5.79
CA LEU A 314 -11.34 -8.37 -6.98
C LEU A 314 -11.72 -9.16 -8.23
N VAL A 315 -12.14 -8.47 -9.28
CA VAL A 315 -12.38 -9.10 -10.58
C VAL A 315 -11.23 -8.77 -11.52
N LEU A 316 -10.46 -9.80 -11.87
CA LEU A 316 -9.30 -9.69 -12.75
C LEU A 316 -8.99 -11.03 -13.40
N ASP A 317 -8.78 -11.02 -14.71
CA ASP A 317 -8.28 -12.18 -15.44
C ASP A 317 -6.77 -12.35 -15.21
N VAL A 318 -6.40 -13.37 -14.45
CA VAL A 318 -5.01 -13.73 -14.17
C VAL A 318 -4.63 -14.99 -14.94
N THR A 319 -3.53 -14.92 -15.70
CA THR A 319 -2.99 -16.07 -16.42
C THR A 319 -2.57 -17.18 -15.46
N ASN A 320 -2.90 -18.43 -15.81
CA ASN A 320 -2.51 -19.61 -15.05
C ASN A 320 -1.01 -19.87 -15.21
N PRO A 321 -0.21 -19.77 -14.13
CA PRO A 321 1.23 -19.95 -14.21
C PRO A 321 1.63 -21.39 -14.59
N ALA A 322 0.76 -22.38 -14.32
CA ALA A 322 0.98 -23.77 -14.73
C ALA A 322 0.56 -24.04 -16.19
N ASN A 323 -0.19 -23.14 -16.83
CA ASN A 323 -0.60 -23.25 -18.22
C ASN A 323 -0.84 -21.85 -18.83
N PRO A 324 0.22 -21.19 -19.34
CA PRO A 324 0.22 -19.77 -19.71
C PRO A 324 -0.76 -19.31 -20.81
N GLY A 325 -1.57 -20.22 -21.36
CA GLY A 325 -2.64 -19.90 -22.32
C GLY A 325 -4.06 -19.84 -21.72
N ASN A 326 -4.21 -20.10 -20.43
CA ASN A 326 -5.53 -20.15 -19.76
C ASN A 326 -5.59 -19.17 -18.58
N ILE A 327 -6.79 -18.72 -18.24
CA ILE A 327 -7.07 -17.89 -17.05
C ILE A 327 -7.46 -18.80 -15.88
N VAL A 328 -6.96 -18.49 -14.68
CA VAL A 328 -7.41 -19.20 -13.47
C VAL A 328 -8.84 -18.78 -13.12
N PRO A 329 -9.73 -19.69 -12.67
CA PRO A 329 -11.07 -19.32 -12.24
C PRO A 329 -11.05 -18.26 -11.12
N GLY A 330 -10.10 -18.37 -10.20
CA GLY A 330 -9.82 -17.37 -9.17
C GLY A 330 -8.61 -17.73 -8.32
N ILE A 331 -8.26 -16.82 -7.42
CA ILE A 331 -7.15 -16.88 -6.48
C ILE A 331 -7.71 -16.74 -5.06
N VAL A 332 -7.39 -17.69 -4.17
CA VAL A 332 -7.61 -17.58 -2.73
C VAL A 332 -6.47 -16.78 -2.13
N GLY A 333 -6.75 -15.51 -1.82
CA GLY A 333 -5.81 -14.62 -1.16
C GLY A 333 -5.81 -14.79 0.36
N THR A 334 -4.91 -14.05 1.01
CA THR A 334 -4.74 -14.10 2.47
C THR A 334 -5.93 -13.54 3.26
N ASN A 335 -6.77 -12.69 2.68
CA ASN A 335 -8.00 -12.17 3.32
C ASN A 335 -8.93 -13.29 3.82
N VAL A 336 -8.95 -14.44 3.16
CA VAL A 336 -9.74 -15.62 3.56
C VAL A 336 -9.25 -16.25 4.88
N PHE A 337 -7.98 -16.08 5.20
CA PHE A 337 -7.33 -16.64 6.39
C PHE A 337 -6.98 -15.58 7.43
N ALA A 338 -7.43 -14.34 7.25
CA ALA A 338 -7.16 -13.23 8.15
C ALA A 338 -7.56 -13.58 9.59
N GLY A 339 -6.67 -13.29 10.54
CA GLY A 339 -6.88 -13.57 11.96
C GLY A 339 -6.88 -15.06 12.32
N ARG A 340 -6.33 -15.96 11.49
CA ARG A 340 -6.18 -17.39 11.78
C ARG A 340 -4.74 -17.86 11.63
N ASP A 341 -4.30 -18.76 12.49
CA ASP A 341 -3.04 -19.46 12.25
C ASP A 341 -3.25 -20.48 11.13
N ILE A 342 -2.29 -20.56 10.21
CA ILE A 342 -2.30 -21.56 9.15
C ILE A 342 -0.98 -22.33 9.09
N VAL A 343 -1.05 -23.59 8.68
CA VAL A 343 0.13 -24.39 8.33
C VAL A 343 -0.06 -24.93 6.93
N ILE A 344 0.82 -24.52 6.03
CA ILE A 344 0.87 -25.00 4.65
C ILE A 344 1.85 -26.16 4.64
N ASP A 345 1.36 -27.38 4.40
CA ASP A 345 2.20 -28.58 4.28
C ASP A 345 2.09 -29.10 2.84
N PRO A 346 3.01 -28.66 1.95
CA PRO A 346 2.84 -28.82 0.51
C PRO A 346 3.12 -30.22 0.01
N ASN A 347 3.97 -30.99 0.71
CA ASN A 347 4.25 -32.36 0.34
C ASN A 347 4.65 -33.22 1.54
N PRO A 348 3.69 -33.61 2.39
CA PRO A 348 3.99 -34.28 3.64
C PRO A 348 4.60 -35.67 3.42
N SER A 349 4.26 -36.37 2.33
CA SER A 349 4.76 -37.72 2.04
C SER A 349 6.27 -37.77 1.82
N LEU A 350 6.88 -36.71 1.25
CA LEU A 350 8.34 -36.59 1.14
C LEU A 350 9.01 -36.38 2.51
N GLY A 351 8.32 -35.76 3.47
CA GLY A 351 8.78 -35.58 4.84
C GLY A 351 8.58 -36.80 5.75
N GLY A 352 8.02 -37.90 5.22
CA GLY A 352 7.73 -39.11 6.00
C GLY A 352 6.50 -39.00 6.91
N GLY A 353 5.66 -37.96 6.75
CA GLY A 353 4.42 -37.77 7.50
C GLY A 353 3.19 -37.65 6.59
N GLY A 354 2.00 -38.05 7.04
CA GLY A 354 0.74 -37.84 6.30
C GLY A 354 0.67 -38.48 4.89
N ALA A 355 -0.47 -38.35 4.23
CA ALA A 355 -0.70 -38.95 2.90
C ALA A 355 -0.97 -37.92 1.78
N SER A 356 -1.27 -36.67 2.11
CA SER A 356 -1.67 -35.66 1.12
C SER A 356 -1.34 -34.24 1.56
N ALA A 357 -1.04 -33.37 0.60
CA ALA A 357 -0.83 -31.94 0.82
C ALA A 357 -2.07 -31.27 1.44
N GLY A 358 -1.87 -30.17 2.15
CA GLY A 358 -2.99 -29.38 2.65
C GLY A 358 -2.62 -28.16 3.46
N VAL A 359 -3.63 -27.33 3.69
CA VAL A 359 -3.56 -26.16 4.56
C VAL A 359 -4.35 -26.47 5.84
N TYR A 360 -3.66 -26.50 6.97
CA TYR A 360 -4.26 -26.61 8.28
C TYR A 360 -4.68 -25.23 8.76
N ILE A 361 -5.92 -25.04 9.19
CA ILE A 361 -6.49 -23.71 9.47
C ILE A 361 -7.11 -23.67 10.86
N SER A 362 -6.59 -22.82 11.75
CA SER A 362 -7.09 -22.67 13.12
C SER A 362 -8.47 -22.01 13.17
N ASP A 363 -9.08 -22.01 14.35
CA ASP A 363 -10.15 -21.07 14.67
C ASP A 363 -9.59 -19.64 14.75
N PRO A 364 -10.43 -18.58 14.67
CA PRO A 364 -9.93 -17.20 14.76
C PRO A 364 -9.14 -16.98 16.06
N VAL A 365 -8.01 -16.30 15.94
CA VAL A 365 -7.11 -15.96 17.06
C VAL A 365 -7.36 -14.54 17.60
N THR A 366 -8.17 -13.77 16.89
CA THR A 366 -8.55 -12.40 17.26
C THR A 366 -9.76 -12.39 18.20
N THR A 367 -9.79 -11.45 19.14
CA THR A 367 -10.92 -11.25 20.05
C THR A 367 -11.71 -10.00 19.68
N THR A 368 -13.04 -10.09 19.72
CA THR A 368 -13.90 -8.92 19.48
C THR A 368 -14.04 -8.08 20.75
N HIS A 369 -13.79 -6.78 20.64
CA HIS A 369 -14.04 -5.78 21.68
C HIS A 369 -15.03 -4.75 21.14
N ASN A 370 -16.28 -4.84 21.58
CA ASN A 370 -17.30 -3.86 21.24
C ASN A 370 -17.32 -2.75 22.29
N TRP A 371 -17.41 -1.50 21.85
CA TRP A 371 -17.69 -0.39 22.74
C TRP A 371 -19.08 -0.56 23.35
N VAL A 372 -19.16 -0.44 24.68
CA VAL A 372 -20.42 -0.63 25.43
C VAL A 372 -20.76 0.58 26.31
N SER A 373 -19.89 1.59 26.34
CA SER A 373 -20.13 2.77 27.17
C SER A 373 -21.25 3.64 26.56
N PRO A 374 -22.31 3.97 27.32
CA PRO A 374 -23.35 4.90 26.88
C PRO A 374 -22.98 6.37 27.18
N ALA A 375 -21.79 6.62 27.74
CA ALA A 375 -21.34 7.97 28.07
C ALA A 375 -21.07 8.77 26.79
N ALA A 376 -21.31 10.09 26.84
CA ALA A 376 -20.95 10.99 25.75
C ALA A 376 -19.43 11.01 25.49
N THR A 377 -18.61 10.73 26.50
CA THR A 377 -17.17 10.59 26.36
C THR A 377 -16.66 9.47 27.26
N GLY A 378 -15.77 8.62 26.75
CA GLY A 378 -15.11 7.57 27.51
C GLY A 378 -13.70 7.29 27.01
N ALA A 379 -12.79 6.93 27.90
CA ALA A 379 -11.41 6.61 27.53
C ALA A 379 -11.28 5.19 26.96
N TRP A 380 -10.53 5.03 25.86
CA TRP A 380 -10.18 3.76 25.24
C TRP A 380 -9.54 2.78 26.25
N SER A 381 -8.67 3.29 27.12
CA SER A 381 -7.95 2.49 28.11
C SER A 381 -8.81 1.96 29.26
N THR A 382 -10.04 2.46 29.42
CA THR A 382 -10.94 2.00 30.48
C THR A 382 -11.62 0.72 30.05
N GLY A 383 -11.18 -0.42 30.60
CA GLY A 383 -11.71 -1.74 30.25
C GLY A 383 -13.24 -1.85 30.36
N GLY A 384 -13.86 -1.17 31.33
CA GLY A 384 -15.32 -1.14 31.49
C GLY A 384 -16.11 -0.51 30.33
N ASN A 385 -15.43 0.21 29.43
CA ASN A 385 -16.05 0.72 28.20
C ASN A 385 -16.12 -0.32 27.08
N TRP A 386 -15.54 -1.51 27.26
CA TRP A 386 -15.47 -2.57 26.26
C TRP A 386 -16.18 -3.84 26.71
N SER A 387 -16.74 -4.58 25.76
CA SER A 387 -17.21 -5.94 26.00
C SER A 387 -16.08 -6.80 26.53
N GLY A 388 -16.35 -7.60 27.57
CA GLY A 388 -15.31 -8.38 28.26
C GLY A 388 -14.48 -7.57 29.27
N SER A 389 -14.82 -6.31 29.52
CA SER A 389 -14.21 -5.46 30.56
C SER A 389 -12.70 -5.24 30.43
N THR A 390 -12.15 -5.38 29.22
CA THR A 390 -10.73 -5.18 28.88
C THR A 390 -10.61 -4.39 27.59
N SER A 391 -9.65 -3.48 27.53
CA SER A 391 -9.37 -2.73 26.31
C SER A 391 -8.76 -3.64 25.24
N PRO A 392 -8.95 -3.33 23.94
CA PRO A 392 -8.29 -4.03 22.85
C PRO A 392 -6.77 -4.04 23.01
N THR A 393 -6.15 -5.09 22.46
CA THR A 393 -4.69 -5.23 22.28
C THR A 393 -4.43 -5.52 20.79
N ILE A 394 -3.19 -5.79 20.39
CA ILE A 394 -2.85 -6.13 18.98
C ILE A 394 -3.64 -7.32 18.39
N LEU A 395 -4.25 -8.18 19.23
CA LEU A 395 -5.15 -9.26 18.78
C LEU A 395 -6.64 -8.91 18.90
N GLY A 396 -6.96 -7.72 19.40
CA GLY A 396 -8.32 -7.25 19.62
C GLY A 396 -8.85 -6.47 18.42
N VAL A 397 -9.97 -6.92 17.85
CA VAL A 397 -10.77 -6.13 16.89
C VAL A 397 -11.62 -5.16 17.68
N ALA A 398 -11.32 -3.87 17.55
CA ALA A 398 -11.98 -2.79 18.28
C ALA A 398 -13.15 -2.23 17.48
N ASN A 399 -14.37 -2.53 17.91
CA ASN A 399 -15.58 -2.00 17.29
C ASN A 399 -16.15 -0.84 18.12
N LEU A 400 -15.82 0.38 17.71
CA LEU A 400 -16.40 1.61 18.22
C LEU A 400 -17.70 1.92 17.49
N ARG A 401 -18.79 1.30 17.95
CA ARG A 401 -20.14 1.58 17.45
C ARG A 401 -20.87 2.46 18.44
N HIS A 402 -21.61 3.44 17.94
CA HIS A 402 -22.51 4.24 18.76
C HIS A 402 -23.45 3.32 19.56
N VAL A 403 -23.59 3.60 20.85
CA VAL A 403 -24.35 2.78 21.80
C VAL A 403 -25.70 3.43 22.10
N ALA A 404 -25.70 4.68 22.55
CA ALA A 404 -26.91 5.40 22.96
C ALA A 404 -26.67 6.90 23.14
N GLY A 405 -27.77 7.65 23.24
CA GLY A 405 -27.75 9.08 23.59
C GLY A 405 -27.43 9.98 22.40
N SER A 406 -26.75 11.09 22.69
CA SER A 406 -26.19 11.99 21.68
C SER A 406 -24.95 11.37 21.03
N ASP A 407 -24.23 12.17 20.25
CA ASP A 407 -22.89 11.85 19.77
C ASP A 407 -21.98 11.40 20.91
N GLN A 408 -21.12 10.43 20.61
CA GLN A 408 -20.21 9.79 21.56
C GLN A 408 -18.76 9.90 21.10
N VAL A 409 -17.85 10.01 22.07
CA VAL A 409 -16.40 10.11 21.83
C VAL A 409 -15.66 9.06 22.65
N ALA A 410 -14.90 8.19 21.98
CA ALA A 410 -13.86 7.38 22.58
C ALA A 410 -12.52 8.13 22.49
N THR A 411 -11.94 8.51 23.63
CA THR A 411 -10.65 9.21 23.67
C THR A 411 -9.49 8.23 23.85
N LEU A 412 -8.47 8.36 23.02
CA LEU A 412 -7.26 7.57 23.04
C LEU A 412 -6.08 8.47 23.43
N ALA A 413 -5.63 8.32 24.67
CA ALA A 413 -4.45 8.98 25.19
C ALA A 413 -3.30 7.97 25.33
N GLY A 414 -2.14 8.34 24.79
CA GLY A 414 -0.92 7.53 24.71
C GLY A 414 -1.06 6.30 23.82
N ASP A 415 0.06 5.61 23.59
CA ASP A 415 0.16 4.59 22.56
C ASP A 415 -0.74 3.37 22.81
N ARG A 416 -1.41 2.88 21.77
CA ARG A 416 -2.30 1.72 21.81
C ARG A 416 -2.18 0.87 20.56
N ASP A 417 -2.45 -0.42 20.77
CA ASP A 417 -2.49 -1.41 19.71
C ASP A 417 -3.90 -1.97 19.53
N ALA A 418 -4.24 -2.28 18.28
CA ALA A 418 -5.42 -3.06 17.93
C ALA A 418 -5.11 -4.01 16.75
N TRP A 419 -5.87 -5.09 16.61
CA TRP A 419 -5.81 -5.86 15.36
C TRP A 419 -6.36 -5.02 14.21
N GLU A 420 -7.57 -4.49 14.42
CA GLU A 420 -8.34 -3.66 13.49
C GLU A 420 -9.21 -2.70 14.31
N VAL A 421 -9.54 -1.55 13.74
CA VAL A 421 -10.49 -0.60 14.34
C VAL A 421 -11.62 -0.30 13.38
N ASN A 422 -12.86 -0.46 13.84
CA ASN A 422 -14.08 -0.16 13.08
C ASN A 422 -14.88 0.90 13.83
N ILE A 423 -15.23 2.00 13.17
CA ILE A 423 -15.90 3.16 13.78
C ILE A 423 -17.20 3.42 13.04
N SER A 424 -18.34 3.42 13.74
CA SER A 424 -19.63 3.71 13.12
C SER A 424 -20.63 4.41 14.03
N GLY A 425 -21.42 5.29 13.42
CA GLY A 425 -22.42 6.09 14.09
C GLY A 425 -23.71 5.34 14.41
N GLY A 426 -24.67 6.06 14.98
CA GLY A 426 -26.00 5.54 15.30
C GLY A 426 -26.94 5.61 14.11
N ALA A 427 -27.94 4.72 14.07
CA ALA A 427 -28.95 4.72 13.00
C ALA A 427 -29.81 6.01 12.93
N GLY A 428 -29.79 6.85 13.98
CA GLY A 428 -30.45 8.15 14.01
C GLY A 428 -29.58 9.31 13.50
N GLY A 429 -28.40 9.04 12.93
CA GLY A 429 -27.45 10.04 12.45
C GLY A 429 -26.48 10.56 13.51
N GLN A 430 -26.44 9.93 14.71
CA GLN A 430 -25.46 10.27 15.74
C GLN A 430 -24.06 9.86 15.32
N THR A 431 -23.06 10.61 15.78
CA THR A 431 -21.66 10.28 15.53
C THR A 431 -21.06 9.39 16.62
N MET A 432 -20.14 8.52 16.21
CA MET A 432 -19.17 7.89 17.10
C MET A 432 -17.78 8.34 16.69
N THR A 433 -17.11 9.07 17.57
CA THR A 433 -15.78 9.61 17.31
C THR A 433 -14.72 8.79 18.04
N LEU A 434 -13.72 8.30 17.33
CA LEU A 434 -12.42 7.97 17.91
C LEU A 434 -11.55 9.21 17.85
N ARG A 435 -11.27 9.81 19.00
CA ARG A 435 -10.34 10.94 19.12
C ARG A 435 -9.00 10.45 19.64
N LEU A 436 -7.93 10.64 18.88
CA LEU A 436 -6.56 10.45 19.36
C LEU A 436 -6.04 11.79 19.89
N ASP A 437 -5.64 11.80 21.15
CA ASP A 437 -5.11 13.00 21.80
C ASP A 437 -3.63 13.23 21.45
N ALA A 438 -3.14 14.45 21.67
CA ALA A 438 -1.78 14.86 21.31
C ALA A 438 -0.69 13.91 21.83
N GLY A 439 0.20 13.51 20.91
CA GLY A 439 1.28 12.58 21.15
C GLY A 439 0.86 11.13 21.32
N ALA A 440 -0.41 10.77 21.08
CA ALA A 440 -0.85 9.38 21.07
C ALA A 440 -0.58 8.72 19.71
N GLU A 441 -0.16 7.46 19.73
CA GLU A 441 -0.11 6.60 18.55
C GLU A 441 -1.13 5.45 18.63
N LEU A 442 -1.92 5.25 17.58
CA LEU A 442 -2.70 4.03 17.39
C LEU A 442 -2.03 3.17 16.32
N THR A 443 -1.46 2.04 16.72
CA THR A 443 -0.88 1.06 15.82
C THR A 443 -1.87 -0.07 15.59
N THR A 444 -2.25 -0.33 14.34
CA THR A 444 -3.08 -1.49 13.98
C THR A 444 -2.29 -2.55 13.24
N PHE A 445 -2.70 -3.83 13.38
CA PHE A 445 -2.11 -4.90 12.59
C PHE A 445 -2.65 -4.95 11.16
N THR A 446 -3.96 -4.72 10.99
CA THR A 446 -4.61 -4.56 9.69
C THR A 446 -4.90 -3.08 9.44
N GLY A 447 -6.15 -2.62 9.56
CA GLY A 447 -6.55 -1.28 9.15
C GLY A 447 -7.48 -0.56 10.12
N VAL A 448 -7.90 0.62 9.67
CA VAL A 448 -8.95 1.41 10.32
C VAL A 448 -10.08 1.65 9.32
N ASN A 449 -11.29 1.26 9.67
CA ASN A 449 -12.50 1.45 8.87
C ASN A 449 -13.38 2.51 9.52
N VAL A 450 -13.67 3.58 8.79
CA VAL A 450 -14.55 4.67 9.21
C VAL A 450 -15.84 4.58 8.41
N GLU A 451 -16.84 3.94 9.00
CA GLU A 451 -18.15 3.70 8.40
C GLU A 451 -19.07 4.92 8.58
N ALA A 452 -20.30 4.84 8.05
CA ALA A 452 -21.30 5.90 8.16
C ALA A 452 -21.49 6.41 9.60
N GLY A 453 -21.36 7.72 9.80
CA GLY A 453 -21.46 8.38 11.11
C GLY A 453 -20.26 8.12 12.04
N GLY A 454 -19.28 7.33 11.61
CA GLY A 454 -17.99 7.20 12.29
C GLY A 454 -17.10 8.41 12.02
N VAL A 455 -16.31 8.80 13.01
CA VAL A 455 -15.31 9.87 12.89
C VAL A 455 -13.98 9.38 13.45
N LEU A 456 -12.93 9.42 12.64
CA LEU A 456 -11.54 9.34 13.10
C LEU A 456 -11.01 10.78 13.20
N SER A 457 -10.63 11.20 14.42
CA SER A 457 -10.18 12.56 14.72
C SER A 457 -8.79 12.50 15.35
N LEU A 458 -7.82 13.18 14.74
CA LEU A 458 -6.45 13.30 15.25
C LEU A 458 -6.23 14.70 15.82
N ALA A 459 -5.53 14.78 16.95
CA ALA A 459 -5.12 16.05 17.53
C ALA A 459 -3.61 16.02 17.80
N ASP A 460 -2.79 16.26 16.77
CA ASP A 460 -1.33 16.06 16.78
C ASP A 460 -0.96 14.63 17.22
N ALA A 461 -1.61 13.67 16.58
CA ALA A 461 -1.52 12.24 16.89
C ALA A 461 -1.10 11.42 15.66
N VAL A 462 -0.76 10.15 15.88
CA VAL A 462 -0.35 9.23 14.82
C VAL A 462 -1.31 8.05 14.72
N VAL A 463 -1.75 7.73 13.50
CA VAL A 463 -2.33 6.44 13.15
C VAL A 463 -1.31 5.69 12.32
N ASP A 464 -0.90 4.51 12.76
CA ASP A 464 0.01 3.64 12.01
C ASP A 464 -0.68 2.31 11.71
N ALA A 465 -1.12 2.15 10.46
CA ALA A 465 -1.98 1.05 10.02
C ALA A 465 -1.48 0.45 8.70
N GLN A 466 -2.01 -0.68 8.26
CA GLN A 466 -1.81 -1.15 6.89
C GLN A 466 -2.60 -0.29 5.90
N TYR A 467 -3.82 0.09 6.26
CA TYR A 467 -4.69 0.97 5.47
C TYR A 467 -5.66 1.75 6.37
N VAL A 468 -6.17 2.87 5.85
CA VAL A 468 -7.31 3.60 6.42
C VAL A 468 -8.36 3.78 5.34
N GLN A 469 -9.58 3.31 5.62
CA GLN A 469 -10.70 3.39 4.70
C GLN A 469 -11.79 4.28 5.28
N ILE A 470 -12.18 5.30 4.53
CA ILE A 470 -13.30 6.18 4.88
C ILE A 470 -14.45 5.88 3.92
N TYR A 471 -15.48 5.23 4.43
CA TYR A 471 -16.67 4.87 3.66
C TYR A 471 -17.66 6.02 3.57
N ALA A 472 -18.68 5.86 2.73
CA ALA A 472 -19.80 6.78 2.60
C ALA A 472 -20.38 7.22 3.97
N GLY A 473 -20.33 8.53 4.24
CA GLY A 473 -20.80 9.13 5.49
C GLY A 473 -19.84 9.01 6.68
N GLY A 474 -18.67 8.38 6.51
CA GLY A 474 -17.56 8.41 7.46
C GLY A 474 -16.74 9.70 7.33
N ARG A 475 -15.95 10.02 8.36
CA ARG A 475 -15.14 11.25 8.41
C ARG A 475 -13.74 11.00 8.96
N LEU A 476 -12.71 11.44 8.24
CA LEU A 476 -11.35 11.63 8.74
C LEU A 476 -11.12 13.12 8.95
N THR A 477 -10.75 13.49 10.17
CA THR A 477 -10.58 14.90 10.57
C THR A 477 -9.34 15.09 11.44
N GLY A 478 -8.89 16.33 11.56
CA GLY A 478 -7.87 16.69 12.53
C GLY A 478 -6.48 16.89 11.94
N GLU A 479 -5.50 16.99 12.85
CA GLU A 479 -4.10 17.24 12.53
C GLU A 479 -3.21 16.13 13.09
N GLY A 480 -2.12 15.80 12.40
CA GLY A 480 -1.23 14.71 12.78
C GLY A 480 -0.73 13.91 11.58
N ALA A 481 -0.43 12.63 11.77
CA ALA A 481 0.10 11.76 10.72
C ALA A 481 -0.62 10.43 10.62
N ILE A 482 -0.80 9.93 9.40
CA ILE A 482 -1.22 8.57 9.09
C ILE A 482 -0.07 7.89 8.36
N ARG A 483 0.48 6.83 8.94
CA ARG A 483 1.46 5.95 8.29
C ARG A 483 0.73 4.72 7.80
N THR A 484 0.95 4.35 6.54
CA THR A 484 0.29 3.20 5.92
C THR A 484 1.28 2.16 5.41
N GLY A 485 0.81 0.92 5.26
CA GLY A 485 1.55 -0.17 4.65
C GLY A 485 2.24 -1.09 5.64
N SER A 486 3.14 -1.91 5.11
CA SER A 486 3.90 -2.90 5.87
C SER A 486 5.27 -3.15 5.24
N GLY A 487 6.30 -2.51 5.79
CA GLY A 487 7.66 -2.57 5.27
C GLY A 487 7.73 -2.09 3.81
N PRO A 488 8.12 -2.95 2.85
CA PRO A 488 8.24 -2.59 1.45
C PRO A 488 6.89 -2.60 0.74
N ILE A 489 5.84 -3.14 1.36
CA ILE A 489 4.51 -3.20 0.78
C ILE A 489 3.81 -1.87 1.10
N PRO A 490 3.47 -1.06 0.08
CA PRO A 490 2.79 0.21 0.31
C PRO A 490 1.39 -0.03 0.88
N GLY A 491 0.91 0.93 1.66
CA GLY A 491 -0.48 1.01 2.09
C GLY A 491 -1.16 2.22 1.51
N GLN A 492 -2.41 2.43 1.92
CA GLN A 492 -3.20 3.54 1.40
C GLN A 492 -4.16 4.13 2.44
N VAL A 493 -4.47 5.41 2.23
CA VAL A 493 -5.65 6.08 2.77
C VAL A 493 -6.63 6.27 1.61
N GLU A 494 -7.81 5.67 1.72
CA GLU A 494 -8.84 5.69 0.67
C GLU A 494 -10.10 6.35 1.21
N ASN A 495 -10.52 7.44 0.57
CA ASN A 495 -11.81 8.07 0.83
C ASN A 495 -12.85 7.60 -0.20
N ALA A 496 -13.53 6.50 0.11
CA ALA A 496 -14.59 5.90 -0.68
C ALA A 496 -15.97 6.43 -0.28
N GLY A 497 -16.21 7.71 -0.54
CA GLY A 497 -17.51 8.35 -0.32
C GLY A 497 -17.65 9.15 0.98
N GLY A 498 -16.61 9.20 1.81
CA GLY A 498 -16.60 9.95 3.05
C GLY A 498 -16.11 11.39 2.91
N LEU A 499 -15.80 12.00 4.05
CA LEU A 499 -15.17 13.32 4.14
C LEU A 499 -13.77 13.20 4.72
N VAL A 500 -12.79 13.79 4.04
CA VAL A 500 -11.46 14.09 4.59
C VAL A 500 -11.38 15.59 4.81
N ALA A 501 -11.10 16.03 6.03
CA ALA A 501 -10.94 17.45 6.37
C ALA A 501 -9.75 17.60 7.32
N PRO A 502 -8.56 18.00 6.83
CA PRO A 502 -7.47 18.37 7.71
C PRO A 502 -7.92 19.45 8.70
N GLY A 503 -7.35 19.46 9.90
CA GLY A 503 -7.72 20.38 10.97
C GLY A 503 -8.81 19.85 11.91
N ASP A 504 -8.67 20.18 13.19
CA ASP A 504 -9.58 19.76 14.26
C ASP A 504 -10.41 20.97 14.70
N ALA A 505 -11.74 20.84 14.64
CA ALA A 505 -12.65 21.87 15.14
C ALA A 505 -12.38 22.21 16.63
N ALA A 506 -11.81 21.28 17.41
CA ALA A 506 -11.40 21.52 18.79
C ALA A 506 -10.04 22.26 18.93
N SER A 507 -9.16 22.25 17.90
CA SER A 507 -7.88 23.00 17.89
C SER A 507 -7.95 24.34 17.13
N GLY A 508 -9.10 24.66 16.52
CA GLY A 508 -9.34 25.93 15.84
C GLY A 508 -9.73 25.81 14.37
N GLY A 509 -9.95 24.58 13.88
CA GLY A 509 -10.40 24.29 12.52
C GLY A 509 -9.27 24.12 11.52
N ILE A 510 -8.18 24.89 11.66
CA ILE A 510 -7.02 24.81 10.77
C ILE A 510 -6.02 23.74 11.22
N GLY A 511 -5.51 22.91 10.31
CA GLY A 511 -4.38 22.02 10.61
C GLY A 511 -3.71 21.35 9.43
N SER A 512 -2.66 20.59 9.72
CA SER A 512 -1.93 19.79 8.75
C SER A 512 -2.13 18.30 9.01
N LEU A 513 -2.53 17.56 7.97
CA LEU A 513 -2.64 16.11 8.01
C LEU A 513 -1.59 15.50 7.07
N ALA A 514 -0.65 14.75 7.63
CA ALA A 514 0.35 14.03 6.87
C ALA A 514 -0.10 12.58 6.60
N ILE A 515 0.15 12.09 5.39
CA ILE A 515 -0.10 10.71 4.96
C ILE A 515 1.20 10.16 4.38
N ALA A 516 1.75 9.12 5.00
CA ALA A 516 2.85 8.34 4.43
C ALA A 516 2.28 7.10 3.72
N GLY A 517 2.33 7.11 2.40
CA GLY A 517 1.69 6.15 1.50
C GLY A 517 0.71 6.80 0.53
N ARG A 518 0.02 5.98 -0.27
CA ARG A 518 -0.92 6.45 -1.29
C ARG A 518 -2.13 7.12 -0.63
N PHE A 519 -2.59 8.22 -1.21
CA PHE A 519 -3.90 8.80 -0.92
C PHE A 519 -4.81 8.72 -2.16
N SER A 520 -6.07 8.36 -1.97
CA SER A 520 -7.05 8.30 -3.05
C SER A 520 -8.40 8.82 -2.57
N ASN A 521 -8.99 9.75 -3.32
CA ASN A 521 -10.34 10.24 -3.13
C ASN A 521 -11.20 9.81 -4.31
N THR A 522 -12.20 8.97 -4.06
CA THR A 522 -13.05 8.43 -5.14
C THR A 522 -14.03 9.48 -5.67
N ALA A 523 -14.73 9.16 -6.77
CA ALA A 523 -15.75 10.03 -7.37
C ALA A 523 -16.90 10.42 -6.42
N THR A 524 -17.12 9.65 -5.36
CA THR A 524 -18.13 9.95 -4.34
C THR A 524 -17.54 10.61 -3.08
N GLY A 525 -16.22 10.63 -2.95
CA GLY A 525 -15.51 11.21 -1.81
C GLY A 525 -15.50 12.74 -1.85
N LYS A 526 -15.42 13.36 -0.67
CA LYS A 526 -15.25 14.80 -0.51
C LYS A 526 -13.99 15.14 0.29
N ILE A 527 -13.26 16.14 -0.15
CA ILE A 527 -12.19 16.77 0.64
C ILE A 527 -12.58 18.20 0.96
N GLN A 528 -12.41 18.61 2.22
CA GLN A 528 -12.70 19.95 2.69
C GLN A 528 -11.43 20.62 3.21
N PHE A 529 -11.22 21.88 2.84
CA PHE A 529 -10.14 22.73 3.34
C PHE A 529 -10.68 24.05 3.87
N GLU A 530 -10.10 24.54 4.95
CA GLU A 530 -10.42 25.78 5.63
C GLU A 530 -9.29 26.79 5.44
N LEU A 531 -9.62 28.04 5.09
CA LEU A 531 -8.66 29.11 4.88
C LEU A 531 -8.91 30.27 5.85
N ALA A 532 -7.90 30.63 6.62
CA ALA A 532 -7.85 31.79 7.53
C ALA A 532 -6.69 32.76 7.23
N GLY A 533 -5.77 32.39 6.32
CA GLY A 533 -4.60 33.15 5.93
C GLY A 533 -3.68 32.36 4.99
N LEU A 534 -2.50 32.91 4.69
CA LEU A 534 -1.64 32.42 3.59
C LEU A 534 -0.61 31.37 4.00
N THR A 535 -0.46 31.07 5.29
CA THR A 535 0.54 30.09 5.76
C THR A 535 -0.08 28.71 5.90
N ALA A 536 0.41 27.72 5.14
CA ALA A 536 -0.10 26.35 5.19
C ALA A 536 0.08 25.71 6.57
N GLY A 537 -0.82 24.80 6.91
CA GLY A 537 -0.88 24.05 8.17
C GLY A 537 -1.17 24.87 9.43
N THR A 538 -1.10 26.21 9.38
CA THR A 538 -1.27 27.10 10.56
C THR A 538 -2.26 28.24 10.33
N GLN A 539 -2.48 28.64 9.08
CA GLN A 539 -3.50 29.61 8.68
C GLN A 539 -4.43 29.07 7.60
N HIS A 540 -4.10 27.97 6.94
CA HIS A 540 -5.04 27.20 6.15
C HIS A 540 -4.70 25.72 6.24
N ASP A 541 -5.69 24.89 5.95
CA ASP A 541 -5.53 23.44 5.97
C ASP A 541 -4.54 22.96 4.91
N GLU A 542 -3.81 21.91 5.26
CA GLU A 542 -2.83 21.30 4.37
C GLU A 542 -2.87 19.77 4.48
N LEU A 543 -2.82 19.11 3.32
CA LEU A 543 -2.66 17.66 3.20
C LEU A 543 -1.27 17.34 2.65
N LEU A 544 -0.42 16.72 3.45
CA LEU A 544 0.95 16.37 3.08
C LEU A 544 1.04 14.89 2.75
N ILE A 545 1.18 14.51 1.48
CA ILE A 545 1.21 13.12 1.05
C ILE A 545 2.64 12.75 0.63
N ASP A 546 3.25 11.79 1.34
CA ASP A 546 4.51 11.13 0.98
C ASP A 546 4.16 9.86 0.19
N GLY A 547 3.83 10.07 -1.08
CA GLY A 547 3.33 9.07 -2.01
C GLY A 547 2.44 9.65 -3.13
N PRO A 548 1.91 8.80 -4.02
CA PRO A 548 0.99 9.22 -5.08
C PRO A 548 -0.36 9.65 -4.50
N ALA A 549 -0.98 10.65 -5.13
CA ALA A 549 -2.26 11.22 -4.71
C ALA A 549 -3.27 11.23 -5.85
N ALA A 550 -4.36 10.47 -5.71
CA ALA A 550 -5.47 10.49 -6.65
C ALA A 550 -6.60 11.40 -6.16
N PHE A 551 -6.90 12.48 -6.90
CA PHE A 551 -8.03 13.36 -6.65
C PHE A 551 -9.23 12.95 -7.50
N GLY A 552 -10.41 12.92 -6.91
CA GLY A 552 -11.69 12.62 -7.55
C GLY A 552 -12.81 13.29 -6.74
N GLY A 553 -14.06 13.20 -7.17
CA GLY A 553 -15.20 13.64 -6.36
C GLY A 553 -15.22 15.16 -6.10
N ALA A 554 -15.57 15.57 -4.88
CA ALA A 554 -15.84 16.97 -4.56
C ALA A 554 -14.74 17.63 -3.71
N LEU A 555 -14.32 18.82 -4.13
CA LEU A 555 -13.58 19.76 -3.29
C LEU A 555 -14.55 20.73 -2.60
N GLU A 556 -14.36 21.02 -1.32
CA GLU A 556 -15.05 22.08 -0.60
C GLU A 556 -14.03 23.00 0.07
N VAL A 557 -14.20 24.31 -0.09
CA VAL A 557 -13.33 25.30 0.54
C VAL A 557 -14.16 26.24 1.39
N LEU A 558 -13.79 26.36 2.66
CA LEU A 558 -14.42 27.24 3.64
C LEU A 558 -13.48 28.38 4.00
N LEU A 559 -14.02 29.58 4.21
CA LEU A 559 -13.27 30.70 4.77
C LEU A 559 -13.60 30.85 6.25
N SER A 560 -12.58 30.95 7.09
CA SER A 560 -12.77 31.33 8.49
C SER A 560 -13.35 32.74 8.60
N ALA A 561 -14.10 33.00 9.67
CA ALA A 561 -14.82 34.25 9.84
C ALA A 561 -13.90 35.48 9.76
N GLY A 562 -14.19 36.38 8.81
CA GLY A 562 -13.44 37.63 8.62
C GLY A 562 -12.21 37.52 7.72
N PHE A 563 -11.84 36.33 7.26
CA PHE A 563 -10.83 36.20 6.22
C PHE A 563 -11.42 36.53 4.84
N THR A 564 -10.72 37.33 4.06
CA THR A 564 -11.09 37.66 2.68
C THR A 564 -9.84 37.57 1.83
N PRO A 565 -9.68 36.49 1.04
CA PRO A 565 -8.58 36.35 0.10
C PRO A 565 -8.50 37.54 -0.87
N SER A 566 -7.28 37.95 -1.18
CA SER A 566 -6.96 39.03 -2.12
C SER A 566 -6.53 38.47 -3.48
N VAL A 567 -6.78 39.23 -4.55
CA VAL A 567 -6.30 38.87 -5.89
C VAL A 567 -4.79 38.70 -5.88
N GLY A 568 -4.31 37.57 -6.40
CA GLY A 568 -2.91 37.17 -6.39
C GLY A 568 -2.50 36.30 -5.21
N ASP A 569 -3.38 36.08 -4.22
CA ASP A 569 -3.12 35.09 -3.17
C ASP A 569 -3.12 33.68 -3.75
N THR A 570 -2.21 32.85 -3.25
CA THR A 570 -2.10 31.42 -3.58
C THR A 570 -2.02 30.62 -2.29
N PHE A 571 -2.74 29.50 -2.24
CA PHE A 571 -2.80 28.55 -1.13
C PHE A 571 -2.35 27.19 -1.63
N THR A 572 -1.30 26.62 -1.06
CA THR A 572 -0.91 25.23 -1.33
C THR A 572 -1.66 24.36 -0.34
N ILE A 573 -2.68 23.65 -0.82
CA ILE A 573 -3.57 22.86 0.03
C ILE A 573 -3.18 21.38 0.07
N ALA A 574 -2.40 20.90 -0.89
CA ALA A 574 -1.78 19.59 -0.80
C ALA A 574 -0.41 19.52 -1.49
N THR A 575 0.46 18.64 -0.99
CA THR A 575 1.71 18.22 -1.65
C THR A 575 1.72 16.71 -1.81
N TYR A 576 2.36 16.19 -2.87
CA TYR A 576 2.43 14.77 -3.20
C TYR A 576 3.62 14.45 -4.11
N ASP A 577 3.97 13.17 -4.25
CA ASP A 577 5.05 12.72 -5.14
C ASP A 577 4.61 12.62 -6.61
N GLU A 578 3.34 12.29 -6.84
CA GLU A 578 2.76 12.11 -8.16
C GLU A 578 1.26 12.50 -8.17
N GLU A 579 0.85 13.32 -9.15
CA GLU A 579 -0.55 13.65 -9.41
C GLU A 579 -1.26 12.48 -10.08
N GLY A 580 -2.36 12.03 -9.49
CA GLY A 580 -3.39 11.22 -10.13
C GLY A 580 -4.75 11.92 -10.06
N GLY A 581 -5.56 11.82 -11.11
CA GLY A 581 -6.95 12.29 -11.11
C GLY A 581 -7.15 13.80 -10.85
N ARG A 582 -8.40 14.26 -10.90
CA ARG A 582 -8.82 15.64 -10.58
C ARG A 582 -10.20 15.62 -9.93
N PHE A 583 -10.53 16.64 -9.13
CA PHE A 583 -11.89 16.79 -8.61
C PHE A 583 -12.90 16.91 -9.76
N ASP A 584 -14.05 16.28 -9.59
CA ASP A 584 -15.19 16.34 -10.51
C ASP A 584 -16.02 17.61 -10.31
N SER A 585 -15.99 18.17 -9.10
CA SER A 585 -16.69 19.41 -8.74
C SER A 585 -15.99 20.15 -7.60
N ALA A 586 -16.27 21.44 -7.47
CA ALA A 586 -15.77 22.25 -6.37
C ALA A 586 -16.85 23.19 -5.82
N THR A 587 -16.98 23.23 -4.50
CA THR A 587 -17.76 24.23 -3.77
C THR A 587 -16.79 25.26 -3.20
N LEU A 588 -16.67 26.40 -3.88
CA LEU A 588 -15.72 27.45 -3.53
C LEU A 588 -16.44 28.69 -2.97
N PRO A 589 -15.76 29.49 -2.12
CA PRO A 589 -16.34 30.71 -1.56
C PRO A 589 -16.79 31.70 -2.65
N ALA A 590 -18.06 32.09 -2.59
CA ALA A 590 -18.67 32.97 -3.57
C ALA A 590 -18.13 34.41 -3.52
N GLY A 591 -18.23 35.12 -4.66
CA GLY A 591 -17.78 36.52 -4.77
C GLY A 591 -16.28 36.70 -5.00
N ILE A 592 -15.54 35.58 -5.07
CA ILE A 592 -14.13 35.51 -5.40
C ILE A 592 -13.99 34.59 -6.63
N THR A 593 -13.10 34.94 -7.55
CA THR A 593 -12.77 34.05 -8.67
C THR A 593 -11.57 33.21 -8.30
N TRP A 594 -11.71 31.89 -8.43
CA TRP A 594 -10.71 30.91 -8.00
C TRP A 594 -10.18 30.14 -9.21
N GLY A 595 -8.88 29.85 -9.18
CA GLY A 595 -8.24 28.83 -10.00
C GLY A 595 -7.82 27.64 -9.14
N ILE A 596 -8.01 26.43 -9.67
CA ILE A 596 -7.46 25.20 -9.08
C ILE A 596 -6.28 24.76 -9.95
N GLY A 597 -5.08 24.80 -9.39
CA GLY A 597 -3.85 24.42 -10.07
C GLY A 597 -3.39 23.03 -9.62
N TYR A 598 -3.35 22.08 -10.56
CA TYR A 598 -2.75 20.76 -10.38
C TYR A 598 -1.33 20.80 -10.95
N GLY A 599 -0.33 20.90 -10.07
CA GLY A 599 1.09 20.82 -10.43
C GLY A 599 1.63 19.41 -10.24
N GLU A 600 2.85 19.14 -10.72
CA GLU A 600 3.46 17.80 -10.63
C GLU A 600 3.57 17.28 -9.18
N THR A 601 3.77 18.17 -8.21
CA THR A 601 3.98 17.80 -6.79
C THR A 601 3.11 18.60 -5.81
N SER A 602 2.10 19.33 -6.30
CA SER A 602 1.27 20.18 -5.43
C SER A 602 -0.08 20.54 -6.03
N LEU A 603 -1.10 20.60 -5.17
CA LEU A 603 -2.41 21.18 -5.47
C LEU A 603 -2.52 22.57 -4.86
N THR A 604 -2.90 23.55 -5.68
CA THR A 604 -2.99 24.95 -5.27
C THR A 604 -4.35 25.58 -5.58
N LEU A 605 -4.77 26.50 -4.73
CA LEU A 605 -5.85 27.44 -5.01
C LEU A 605 -5.26 28.81 -5.26
N SER A 606 -5.69 29.50 -6.31
CA SER A 606 -5.27 30.86 -6.62
C SER A 606 -6.46 31.79 -6.74
N VAL A 607 -6.30 33.03 -6.29
CA VAL A 607 -7.34 34.05 -6.35
C VAL A 607 -7.10 34.95 -7.54
N PHE A 608 -8.04 34.97 -8.48
CA PHE A 608 -7.97 35.79 -9.68
C PHE A 608 -8.88 37.02 -9.58
N ALA A 609 -8.70 37.93 -10.53
CA ALA A 609 -9.58 39.08 -10.65
C ALA A 609 -11.03 38.61 -10.88
N PRO A 610 -12.04 39.30 -10.32
CA PRO A 610 -13.42 38.92 -10.51
C PRO A 610 -13.81 38.74 -11.98
N GLY A 611 -14.17 37.51 -12.36
CA GLY A 611 -14.55 37.13 -13.73
C GLY A 611 -13.42 36.64 -14.63
N ASP A 612 -12.16 36.67 -14.18
CA ASP A 612 -10.99 36.12 -14.88
C ASP A 612 -10.86 34.62 -14.56
N PHE A 613 -11.66 33.80 -15.23
CA PHE A 613 -11.78 32.36 -14.96
C PHE A 613 -10.62 31.55 -15.53
N ASN A 614 -9.87 32.08 -16.50
CA ASN A 614 -8.70 31.42 -17.04
C ASN A 614 -7.37 31.92 -16.43
N GLY A 615 -7.42 32.92 -15.55
CA GLY A 615 -6.24 33.47 -14.86
C GLY A 615 -5.28 34.23 -15.78
N SER A 616 -5.77 34.78 -16.90
CA SER A 616 -4.95 35.48 -17.88
C SER A 616 -4.62 36.93 -17.49
N GLY A 617 -5.26 37.45 -16.43
CA GLY A 617 -5.20 38.85 -16.04
C GLY A 617 -6.16 39.76 -16.82
N PHE A 618 -6.97 39.20 -17.72
CA PHE A 618 -7.99 39.92 -18.48
C PHE A 618 -9.34 39.23 -18.34
N VAL A 619 -10.42 40.01 -18.22
CA VAL A 619 -11.79 39.48 -18.22
C VAL A 619 -12.38 39.63 -19.61
N ASP A 620 -12.34 38.58 -20.42
CA ASP A 620 -12.72 38.61 -21.82
C ASP A 620 -13.59 37.40 -22.25
N ALA A 621 -13.71 37.18 -23.57
CA ALA A 621 -14.56 36.13 -24.12
C ALA A 621 -14.03 34.72 -23.86
N ALA A 622 -12.74 34.55 -23.57
CA ALA A 622 -12.15 33.26 -23.22
C ALA A 622 -12.61 32.81 -21.82
N ASP A 623 -12.78 33.74 -20.87
CA ASP A 623 -13.32 33.41 -19.55
C ASP A 623 -14.74 32.86 -19.61
N TYR A 624 -15.56 33.40 -20.52
CA TYR A 624 -16.91 32.91 -20.73
C TYR A 624 -16.92 31.42 -21.13
N THR A 625 -15.95 30.98 -21.95
CA THR A 625 -15.85 29.56 -22.31
C THR A 625 -15.49 28.69 -21.10
N VAL A 626 -14.55 29.13 -20.27
CA VAL A 626 -14.19 28.41 -19.04
C VAL A 626 -15.37 28.32 -18.07
N TRP A 627 -16.08 29.43 -17.84
CA TRP A 627 -17.30 29.43 -17.03
C TRP A 627 -18.34 28.45 -17.56
N ARG A 628 -18.62 28.50 -18.86
CA ARG A 628 -19.67 27.70 -19.48
C ARG A 628 -19.34 26.21 -19.42
N ASP A 629 -18.08 25.85 -19.66
CA ASP A 629 -17.63 24.46 -19.66
C ASP A 629 -17.63 23.88 -18.23
N GLY A 630 -17.43 24.71 -17.19
CA GLY A 630 -17.52 24.33 -15.78
C GLY A 630 -18.86 24.64 -15.09
N LEU A 631 -19.91 25.03 -15.82
CA LEU A 631 -21.19 25.41 -15.23
C LEU A 631 -21.89 24.19 -14.59
N GLY A 632 -22.18 24.29 -13.30
CA GLY A 632 -22.80 23.22 -12.52
C GLY A 632 -21.82 22.29 -11.81
N THR A 633 -20.50 22.44 -12.05
CA THR A 633 -19.44 21.67 -11.39
C THR A 633 -18.47 22.57 -10.63
N PHE A 634 -17.89 23.57 -11.31
CA PHE A 634 -16.93 24.52 -10.74
C PHE A 634 -17.49 25.94 -10.66
N TYR A 635 -18.45 26.27 -11.53
CA TYR A 635 -19.05 27.60 -11.63
C TYR A 635 -20.56 27.55 -11.53
N THR A 636 -21.13 28.65 -11.06
CA THR A 636 -22.55 28.86 -10.87
C THR A 636 -23.09 29.92 -11.84
N GLN A 637 -24.41 30.09 -11.85
CA GLN A 637 -25.04 31.17 -12.60
C GLN A 637 -24.71 32.57 -12.04
N ALA A 638 -24.33 32.66 -10.75
CA ALA A 638 -23.88 33.91 -10.16
C ALA A 638 -22.53 34.36 -10.74
N ASP A 639 -21.64 33.41 -11.03
CA ASP A 639 -20.31 33.68 -11.61
C ASP A 639 -20.41 34.29 -13.02
N TYR A 640 -21.42 33.90 -13.81
CA TYR A 640 -21.72 34.60 -15.06
C TYR A 640 -22.04 36.08 -14.86
N THR A 641 -22.77 36.41 -13.79
CA THR A 641 -23.10 37.80 -13.47
C THR A 641 -21.84 38.56 -13.07
N LEU A 642 -20.91 37.90 -12.36
CA LEU A 642 -19.60 38.45 -12.01
C LEU A 642 -18.77 38.74 -13.26
N TRP A 643 -18.65 37.78 -14.18
CA TRP A 643 -17.96 37.97 -15.45
C TRP A 643 -18.57 39.11 -16.26
N LYS A 644 -19.89 39.14 -16.41
CA LYS A 644 -20.58 40.20 -17.17
C LYS A 644 -20.35 41.58 -16.58
N ALA A 645 -20.28 41.69 -15.25
CA ALA A 645 -20.02 42.95 -14.57
C ALA A 645 -18.57 43.44 -14.74
N ASN A 646 -17.64 42.53 -15.02
CA ASN A 646 -16.21 42.81 -15.13
C ASN A 646 -15.65 42.70 -16.55
N PHE A 647 -16.47 42.34 -17.54
CA PHE A 647 -16.03 42.17 -18.92
C PHE A 647 -15.35 43.41 -19.48
N GLY A 648 -14.15 43.23 -20.04
CA GLY A 648 -13.29 44.29 -20.55
C GLY A 648 -12.38 44.92 -19.49
N ASN A 649 -12.46 44.51 -18.22
CA ASN A 649 -11.49 44.91 -17.21
C ASN A 649 -10.20 44.10 -17.39
N ALA A 650 -9.06 44.79 -17.28
CA ALA A 650 -7.77 44.17 -17.03
C ALA A 650 -7.52 44.20 -15.52
N ALA A 651 -7.05 43.10 -14.95
CA ALA A 651 -6.58 43.08 -13.58
C ALA A 651 -5.44 44.09 -13.46
N VAL A 652 -5.62 45.11 -12.60
CA VAL A 652 -4.50 45.96 -12.19
C VAL A 652 -3.64 45.13 -11.25
N ALA A 653 -2.89 44.18 -11.80
CA ALA A 653 -1.74 43.62 -11.11
C ALA A 653 -0.81 44.80 -10.85
N GLY A 654 -0.67 45.17 -9.58
CA GLY A 654 0.28 46.17 -9.17
C GLY A 654 1.66 45.76 -9.66
N LEU A 655 2.11 46.34 -10.78
CA LEU A 655 3.52 46.57 -11.01
C LEU A 655 3.97 47.47 -9.86
N ALA A 656 4.36 46.87 -8.74
CA ALA A 656 5.41 47.48 -7.95
C ALA A 656 6.56 47.64 -8.92
N SER A 657 6.76 48.85 -9.44
CA SER A 657 8.02 49.21 -10.05
C SER A 657 9.04 48.95 -8.96
N ALA A 658 9.73 47.80 -9.02
CA ALA A 658 10.99 47.65 -8.34
C ALA A 658 11.78 48.87 -8.78
N GLY A 659 12.00 49.80 -7.85
CA GLY A 659 12.87 50.92 -8.10
C GLY A 659 14.19 50.31 -8.50
N VAL A 660 14.45 50.27 -9.81
CA VAL A 660 15.77 49.98 -10.34
C VAL A 660 16.66 50.96 -9.61
N PRO A 661 17.64 50.52 -8.79
CA PRO A 661 18.57 51.44 -8.19
C PRO A 661 19.20 52.20 -9.34
N GLU A 662 18.91 53.50 -9.47
CA GLU A 662 19.61 54.32 -10.43
C GLU A 662 21.10 54.14 -10.13
N PRO A 663 21.93 53.69 -11.08
CA PRO A 663 23.36 53.69 -10.86
C PRO A 663 23.71 55.15 -10.62
N SER A 664 24.12 55.44 -9.38
CA SER A 664 24.44 56.77 -8.89
C SER A 664 25.04 57.61 -10.01
N SER A 665 24.37 58.70 -10.36
CA SER A 665 24.73 59.62 -11.46
C SER A 665 26.13 60.24 -11.29
N LEU A 666 26.82 59.90 -10.19
CA LEU A 666 28.22 60.21 -9.89
C LEU A 666 29.23 59.36 -10.68
N VAL A 667 28.88 58.14 -11.13
CA VAL A 667 29.82 57.29 -11.90
C VAL A 667 29.96 57.78 -13.35
N LEU A 668 28.89 58.28 -13.97
CA LEU A 668 28.93 58.88 -15.31
C LEU A 668 29.62 60.25 -15.34
N ILE A 669 29.55 61.03 -14.26
CA ILE A 669 30.30 62.30 -14.13
C ILE A 669 31.79 62.01 -13.85
N GLY A 670 32.13 60.93 -13.13
CA GLY A 670 33.52 60.52 -12.90
C GLY A 670 34.26 60.04 -14.16
N VAL A 671 33.59 59.33 -15.07
CA VAL A 671 34.19 58.85 -16.33
C VAL A 671 34.38 59.99 -17.35
N LEU A 672 33.51 61.00 -17.35
CA LEU A 672 33.66 62.19 -18.21
C LEU A 672 34.80 63.13 -17.75
N LEU A 673 35.14 63.15 -16.46
CA LEU A 673 36.24 63.97 -15.93
C LEU A 673 37.63 63.32 -16.10
N LEU A 674 37.72 61.99 -16.26
CA LEU A 674 38.99 61.27 -16.48
C LEU A 674 39.39 61.14 -17.96
N ALA A 675 38.47 61.38 -18.91
CA ALA A 675 38.77 61.38 -20.35
C ALA A 675 39.20 62.77 -20.89
N GLY A 676 39.12 63.83 -20.08
CA GLY A 676 39.36 65.23 -20.50
C GLY A 676 40.78 65.78 -20.33
N THR A 677 41.76 65.01 -19.85
CA THR A 677 43.11 65.53 -19.58
C THR A 677 44.23 64.84 -20.35
N ARG A 678 44.15 64.83 -21.69
CA ARG A 678 45.35 64.78 -22.55
C ARG A 678 45.09 65.55 -23.85
N VAL A 679 45.57 66.79 -23.93
CA VAL A 679 46.44 67.35 -24.99
C VAL A 679 46.60 68.85 -24.71
N TYR A 680 47.77 69.27 -24.17
CA TYR A 680 48.56 70.40 -24.69
C TYR A 680 49.82 70.62 -23.85
N GLN A 681 50.99 70.22 -24.36
CA GLN A 681 52.22 71.00 -24.20
C GLN A 681 53.05 70.88 -25.50
N ARG A 682 53.21 72.02 -26.17
CA ARG A 682 54.19 72.29 -27.22
C ARG A 682 55.48 72.78 -26.55
N SER A 683 56.63 72.25 -26.98
CA SER A 683 57.90 72.94 -27.30
C SER A 683 58.95 71.87 -27.58
#